data_AF-A0A1G2VVX3-F1
#
_entry.id   AF-A0A1G2VVX3-F1
#
_cell.length_a   1.000
_cell.length_b   1.000
_cell.length_c   1.000
_cell.angle_alpha   90.00
_cell.angle_beta   90.00
_cell.angle_gamma   90.00
#
_symmetry.space_group_name_H-M   'P 1'
#
loop_
_entity.id
_entity.type
_entity.pdbx_description
1 polymer ?
#
loop_
_entity_poly.entity_id
_entity_poly.type
_entity_poly.pdbx_seq_one_letter_code
_entity_poly.pdbx_strand_id
1 'polypeptide(L)'
;MAEDTQVIHTFSTDPLRTGRVLIIAVGGAGIPNLTPDPTANLLAGLDQVPYLKASAGKIDYTALARKDSADMTSVDVAAIAKTIYRYENNYDGFVVIAGTDTMPYTASATAFALRGMGTPIIFTGATFNVREWDTDFRLNLPNAIKVAVMGATDVNAPSFGEVGILFDDSLCRATATINRGTRSNNPIITPRVPKLGDVGWTIKLETIARPRQPSRLNYSYNTNTNLAYFDLVSETHLSSFNQIVDDKTIQGIVIGAFGAGNVPAKMIPSIYRAVFDKGKAVAVITNNKKGSSDMGLYDTGAAAVKAGAISLGPMTKAAAIEKMRYALNNANGEEKMEFLQDVARLLLTSVAEEIPEDFSRNAVNMIREHFGKTPAPLESFYKAPTRYTGRDEVKQYCKSTTAPWKILTVSMGGTFYMEPNASGVLAPTKKPLGDLLDIKVRGLERLTSLDYIEFMNMDSTDIEHRHRVELAKLIARYKDKYDGIVVLHGTDTLAYSASSISYMLLGIDKDVVFTGAQRPGYGSSDFDRNFVKALKAIITRLEQKQEKSRVRPGIKVAFGDKLMIGTTVIKEDEHGINAFAPIEKHELAGKLAYQIELYDITSKVKLRPFSLFTKFDIGVAYFECVSAIDIKQFENLIENPEVTAVLIGGYDTGNMPAQMKYYIATAVNSYNKPIAFISHNDNGIAEVTLEGRTGEFVKAGGIALGDMIKESAYQKLCFAMGIANKQHGLSGRERIEFVRKIMHTNLCGEISEQYCERARTIYKGIFAEVSPTDEEVSKAIAEAKETPDKIKKGTK
;
A
#
# COMPACT_ATOMS: atom_id res chain seq x y z
N MET A 1 -19.69 35.28 -6.44
CA MET A 1 -19.36 34.42 -7.60
C MET A 1 -20.65 34.26 -8.36
N ALA A 2 -20.69 34.63 -9.64
CA ALA A 2 -21.86 34.37 -10.48
C ALA A 2 -22.13 32.86 -10.46
N GLU A 3 -23.37 32.46 -10.17
CA GLU A 3 -23.80 31.07 -10.30
C GLU A 3 -23.78 30.73 -11.79
N ASP A 4 -22.68 30.16 -12.28
CA ASP A 4 -22.67 29.52 -13.59
C ASP A 4 -23.70 28.39 -13.57
N THR A 5 -24.87 28.64 -14.16
CA THR A 5 -25.85 27.62 -14.46
C THR A 5 -25.22 26.67 -15.47
N GLN A 6 -24.69 25.54 -14.99
CA GLN A 6 -24.25 24.44 -15.84
C GLN A 6 -25.36 24.08 -16.82
N VAL A 7 -25.05 24.14 -18.10
CA VAL A 7 -25.99 23.78 -19.16
C VAL A 7 -26.12 22.27 -19.18
N ILE A 8 -27.35 21.79 -19.06
CA ILE A 8 -27.70 20.38 -19.24
C ILE A 8 -28.17 20.20 -20.67
N HIS A 9 -27.62 19.19 -21.34
CA HIS A 9 -27.96 18.84 -22.70
C HIS A 9 -28.70 17.50 -22.71
N THR A 10 -29.63 17.32 -23.65
CA THR A 10 -30.31 16.04 -23.85
C THR A 10 -29.59 15.25 -24.94
N PHE A 11 -29.12 14.05 -24.60
CA PHE A 11 -28.51 13.12 -25.55
C PHE A 11 -29.57 12.31 -26.30
N SER A 12 -30.58 11.82 -25.58
CA SER A 12 -31.66 11.01 -26.15
C SER A 12 -32.91 10.99 -25.29
N THR A 13 -34.06 10.86 -25.96
CA THR A 13 -35.36 10.56 -25.35
C THR A 13 -35.96 9.34 -26.06
N ASP A 14 -36.30 8.31 -25.31
CA ASP A 14 -36.99 7.13 -25.83
C ASP A 14 -38.32 6.95 -25.08
N PRO A 15 -39.46 7.29 -25.70
CA PRO A 15 -40.76 7.20 -25.04
C PRO A 15 -41.19 5.75 -24.75
N LEU A 16 -40.53 4.74 -25.32
CA LEU A 16 -40.79 3.32 -25.06
C LEU A 16 -40.06 2.81 -23.81
N ARG A 17 -39.16 3.61 -23.25
CA ARG A 17 -38.37 3.28 -22.07
C ARG A 17 -38.73 4.20 -20.91
N THR A 18 -38.37 3.76 -19.72
CA THR A 18 -38.59 4.50 -18.48
C THR A 18 -37.27 4.89 -17.83
N GLY A 19 -37.31 5.77 -16.83
CA GLY A 19 -36.13 6.24 -16.13
C GLY A 19 -35.44 7.42 -16.79
N ARG A 20 -35.04 8.39 -15.97
CA ARG A 20 -34.31 9.59 -16.35
C ARG A 20 -32.94 9.54 -15.69
N VAL A 21 -31.87 9.66 -16.47
CA VAL A 21 -30.50 9.65 -15.94
C VAL A 21 -29.77 10.93 -16.34
N LEU A 22 -28.98 11.45 -15.41
CA LEU A 22 -28.01 12.52 -15.70
C LEU A 22 -26.60 11.94 -15.69
N ILE A 23 -25.90 12.10 -16.83
CA ILE A 23 -24.49 11.78 -16.97
C ILE A 23 -23.66 13.02 -16.66
N ILE A 24 -22.73 12.89 -15.73
CA ILE A 24 -21.84 13.96 -15.27
C ILE A 24 -20.41 13.55 -15.62
N ALA A 25 -19.67 14.36 -16.38
CA ALA A 25 -18.24 14.11 -16.62
C ALA A 25 -17.35 15.13 -15.93
N VAL A 26 -16.28 14.65 -15.29
CA VAL A 26 -15.16 15.46 -14.77
C VAL A 26 -13.84 15.16 -15.48
N GLY A 27 -13.84 14.14 -16.34
CA GLY A 27 -12.68 13.58 -17.03
C GLY A 27 -12.93 12.12 -17.40
N GLY A 28 -11.88 11.30 -17.50
CA GLY A 28 -12.00 9.85 -17.41
C GLY A 28 -12.50 9.07 -18.64
N ALA A 29 -13.01 9.75 -19.68
CA ALA A 29 -13.41 9.08 -20.93
C ALA A 29 -12.22 8.68 -21.83
N GLY A 30 -10.98 8.99 -21.45
CA GLY A 30 -9.80 8.65 -22.24
C GLY A 30 -9.77 9.26 -23.65
N ILE A 31 -10.57 10.28 -23.96
CA ILE A 31 -10.68 10.82 -25.32
C ILE A 31 -9.38 11.54 -25.72
N PRO A 32 -8.74 11.17 -26.84
CA PRO A 32 -7.58 11.87 -27.36
C PRO A 32 -8.02 13.08 -28.20
N ASN A 33 -7.17 14.12 -28.28
CA ASN A 33 -7.45 15.36 -29.04
C ASN A 33 -8.72 16.08 -28.59
N LEU A 34 -8.77 16.37 -27.29
CA LEU A 34 -9.88 17.08 -26.68
C LEU A 34 -9.98 18.52 -27.20
N THR A 35 -11.17 18.94 -27.63
CA THR A 35 -11.45 20.37 -27.81
C THR A 35 -11.40 21.08 -26.45
N PRO A 36 -11.23 22.41 -26.39
CA PRO A 36 -11.33 23.16 -25.14
C PRO A 36 -12.69 22.98 -24.43
N ASP A 37 -13.74 22.64 -25.18
CA ASP A 37 -15.09 22.45 -24.65
C ASP A 37 -15.28 21.03 -24.04
N PRO A 38 -15.39 20.91 -22.71
CA PRO A 38 -15.57 19.61 -22.05
C PRO A 38 -16.88 18.91 -22.45
N THR A 39 -17.92 19.66 -22.76
CA THR A 39 -19.24 19.12 -23.13
C THR A 39 -19.20 18.50 -24.53
N ALA A 40 -18.55 19.15 -25.48
CA ALA A 40 -18.33 18.59 -26.82
C ALA A 40 -17.53 17.29 -26.77
N ASN A 41 -16.53 17.21 -25.90
CA ASN A 41 -15.76 15.99 -25.70
C ASN A 41 -16.63 14.86 -25.13
N LEU A 42 -17.42 15.14 -24.10
CA LEU A 42 -18.35 14.15 -23.54
C LEU A 42 -19.31 13.62 -24.61
N LEU A 43 -19.94 14.50 -25.40
CA LEU A 43 -20.83 14.11 -26.49
C LEU A 43 -20.13 13.16 -27.48
N ALA A 44 -18.91 13.49 -27.91
CA ALA A 44 -18.15 12.65 -28.83
C ALA A 44 -17.84 11.26 -28.25
N GLY A 45 -17.66 11.14 -26.94
CA GLY A 45 -17.52 9.86 -26.23
C GLY A 45 -18.83 9.07 -26.15
N LEU A 46 -19.95 9.74 -25.87
CA LEU A 46 -21.28 9.12 -25.86
C LEU A 46 -21.67 8.58 -27.25
N ASP A 47 -21.31 9.30 -28.32
CA ASP A 47 -21.55 8.88 -29.71
C ASP A 47 -20.77 7.61 -30.11
N GLN A 48 -19.71 7.24 -29.38
CA GLN A 48 -19.02 5.96 -29.59
C GLN A 48 -19.83 4.75 -29.11
N VAL A 49 -20.93 4.99 -28.38
CA VAL A 49 -21.77 3.95 -27.80
C VAL A 49 -23.23 4.18 -28.27
N PRO A 50 -23.53 4.03 -29.57
CA PRO A 50 -24.80 4.49 -30.16
C PRO A 50 -26.04 3.80 -29.58
N TYR A 51 -25.89 2.57 -29.08
CA TYR A 51 -26.97 1.83 -28.44
C TYR A 51 -27.38 2.38 -27.07
N LEU A 52 -26.62 3.34 -26.50
CA LEU A 52 -27.03 4.08 -25.30
C LEU A 52 -28.37 4.78 -25.46
N LYS A 53 -28.73 5.22 -26.68
CA LYS A 53 -29.96 5.96 -26.94
C LYS A 53 -31.22 5.20 -26.55
N ALA A 54 -31.15 3.86 -26.49
CA ALA A 54 -32.25 2.97 -26.11
C ALA A 54 -32.13 2.43 -24.66
N SER A 55 -31.18 2.95 -23.86
CA SER A 55 -30.88 2.44 -22.51
C SER A 55 -31.79 3.00 -21.41
N ALA A 56 -32.41 4.16 -21.63
CA ALA A 56 -33.28 4.82 -20.66
C ALA A 56 -34.33 5.70 -21.36
N GLY A 57 -35.40 6.08 -20.65
CA GLY A 57 -36.44 6.96 -21.18
C GLY A 57 -35.93 8.38 -21.49
N LYS A 58 -35.01 8.90 -20.66
CA LYS A 58 -34.30 10.15 -20.93
C LYS A 58 -32.86 10.07 -20.46
N ILE A 59 -31.94 10.45 -21.34
CA ILE A 59 -30.52 10.60 -21.02
C ILE A 59 -30.12 12.05 -21.25
N ASP A 60 -29.81 12.73 -20.15
CA ASP A 60 -29.21 14.05 -20.17
C ASP A 60 -27.74 13.97 -19.76
N TYR A 61 -26.95 14.97 -20.15
CA TYR A 61 -25.53 15.01 -19.86
C TYR A 61 -25.04 16.43 -19.60
N THR A 62 -23.98 16.53 -18.79
CA THR A 62 -23.23 17.75 -18.54
C THR A 62 -21.78 17.42 -18.21
N ALA A 63 -20.86 18.32 -18.54
CA ALA A 63 -19.45 18.17 -18.23
C ALA A 63 -19.02 19.30 -17.28
N LEU A 64 -18.54 18.94 -16.08
CA LEU A 64 -18.11 19.91 -15.07
C LEU A 64 -16.65 20.31 -15.29
N ALA A 65 -15.83 19.39 -15.80
CA ALA A 65 -14.40 19.60 -15.98
C ALA A 65 -13.80 18.68 -17.05
N ARG A 66 -12.58 19.01 -17.46
CA ARG A 66 -11.72 18.21 -18.35
C ARG A 66 -10.40 17.92 -17.65
N LYS A 67 -10.45 17.11 -16.60
CA LYS A 67 -9.32 16.93 -15.68
C LYS A 67 -8.87 15.48 -15.62
N ASP A 68 -7.57 15.28 -15.53
CA ASP A 68 -7.01 13.97 -15.18
C ASP A 68 -7.34 13.65 -13.72
N SER A 69 -7.66 12.39 -13.42
CA SER A 69 -8.01 11.95 -12.07
C SER A 69 -6.93 12.29 -11.05
N ALA A 70 -5.65 12.24 -11.41
CA ALA A 70 -4.55 12.54 -10.51
C ALA A 70 -4.50 14.02 -10.09
N ASP A 71 -5.13 14.93 -10.85
CA ASP A 71 -5.22 16.35 -10.49
C ASP A 71 -6.49 16.69 -9.70
N MET A 72 -7.42 15.76 -9.52
CA MET A 72 -8.70 16.05 -8.85
C MET A 72 -8.49 16.55 -7.42
N THR A 73 -9.25 17.59 -7.09
CA THR A 73 -9.20 18.32 -5.82
C THR A 73 -10.55 18.28 -5.12
N SER A 74 -10.60 18.73 -3.87
CA SER A 74 -11.84 18.91 -3.13
C SER A 74 -12.84 19.82 -3.84
N VAL A 75 -12.39 20.80 -4.64
CA VAL A 75 -13.28 21.68 -5.41
C VAL A 75 -14.04 20.90 -6.48
N ASP A 76 -13.38 19.95 -7.14
CA ASP A 76 -13.98 19.12 -8.18
C ASP A 76 -15.05 18.19 -7.59
N VAL A 77 -14.77 17.58 -6.42
CA VAL A 77 -15.74 16.77 -5.67
C VAL A 77 -16.95 17.61 -5.25
N ALA A 78 -16.72 18.82 -4.73
CA ALA A 78 -17.79 19.72 -4.35
C ALA A 78 -18.69 20.07 -5.54
N ALA A 79 -18.12 20.25 -6.73
CA ALA A 79 -18.89 20.48 -7.95
C ALA A 79 -19.78 19.28 -8.29
N ILE A 80 -19.24 18.05 -8.28
CA ILE A 80 -20.02 16.82 -8.52
C ILE A 80 -21.20 16.74 -7.54
N ALA A 81 -20.92 16.84 -6.24
CA ALA A 81 -21.93 16.70 -5.21
C ALA A 81 -23.00 17.80 -5.29
N LYS A 82 -22.63 19.05 -5.55
CA LYS A 82 -23.59 20.16 -5.72
C LYS A 82 -24.47 19.98 -6.95
N THR A 83 -23.92 19.51 -8.07
CA THR A 83 -24.70 19.23 -9.28
C THR A 83 -25.72 18.12 -9.01
N ILE A 84 -25.31 17.02 -8.38
CA ILE A 84 -26.23 15.94 -8.01
C ILE A 84 -27.31 16.44 -7.05
N TYR A 85 -26.93 17.18 -6.00
CA TYR A 85 -27.88 17.76 -5.04
C TYR A 85 -28.94 18.64 -5.72
N ARG A 86 -28.51 19.50 -6.65
CA ARG A 86 -29.40 20.44 -7.35
C ARG A 86 -30.44 19.73 -8.22
N TYR A 87 -30.09 18.60 -8.81
CA TYR A 87 -30.93 17.90 -9.78
C TYR A 87 -31.51 16.57 -9.29
N GLU A 88 -31.36 16.25 -8.00
CA GLU A 88 -31.82 15.00 -7.40
C GLU A 88 -33.28 14.66 -7.73
N ASN A 89 -34.18 15.64 -7.64
CA ASN A 89 -35.61 15.43 -7.88
C ASN A 89 -35.98 15.32 -9.38
N ASN A 90 -35.02 15.61 -10.27
CA ASN A 90 -35.25 15.64 -11.71
C ASN A 90 -34.90 14.31 -12.39
N TYR A 91 -34.09 13.48 -11.73
CA TYR A 91 -33.54 12.24 -12.29
C TYR A 91 -33.76 11.06 -11.35
N ASP A 92 -33.83 9.87 -11.91
CA ASP A 92 -34.04 8.63 -11.16
C ASP A 92 -32.72 7.98 -10.73
N GLY A 93 -31.60 8.42 -11.30
CA GLY A 93 -30.24 8.11 -10.89
C GLY A 93 -29.19 8.92 -11.65
N PHE A 94 -27.94 8.80 -11.22
CA PHE A 94 -26.81 9.57 -11.74
C PHE A 94 -25.68 8.66 -12.18
N VAL A 95 -24.99 9.03 -13.27
CA VAL A 95 -23.75 8.38 -13.69
C VAL A 95 -22.64 9.41 -13.73
N VAL A 96 -21.55 9.18 -13.01
CA VAL A 96 -20.37 10.05 -12.98
C VAL A 96 -19.22 9.39 -13.72
N ILE A 97 -18.78 10.00 -14.82
CA ILE A 97 -17.62 9.55 -15.60
C ILE A 97 -16.37 10.23 -15.03
N ALA A 98 -15.47 9.43 -14.46
CA ALA A 98 -14.24 9.88 -13.81
C ALA A 98 -13.05 8.99 -14.18
N GLY A 99 -11.83 9.50 -14.00
CA GLY A 99 -10.62 8.72 -14.21
C GLY A 99 -10.39 7.71 -13.08
N THR A 100 -9.80 6.57 -13.40
CA THR A 100 -9.66 5.40 -12.51
C THR A 100 -8.72 5.66 -11.33
N ASP A 101 -7.65 6.45 -11.49
CA ASP A 101 -6.60 6.64 -10.48
C ASP A 101 -7.16 7.07 -9.11
N THR A 102 -8.06 8.05 -9.11
CA THR A 102 -8.63 8.64 -7.88
C THR A 102 -10.11 8.36 -7.69
N MET A 103 -10.72 7.50 -8.53
CA MET A 103 -12.14 7.18 -8.45
C MET A 103 -12.60 6.68 -7.07
N PRO A 104 -11.87 5.79 -6.36
CA PRO A 104 -12.24 5.40 -5.00
C PRO A 104 -12.35 6.58 -4.03
N TYR A 105 -11.50 7.60 -4.19
CA TYR A 105 -11.50 8.80 -3.34
C TYR A 105 -12.70 9.68 -3.67
N THR A 106 -12.88 10.04 -4.93
CA THR A 106 -13.93 10.98 -5.36
C THR A 106 -15.32 10.41 -5.17
N ALA A 107 -15.50 9.11 -5.37
CA ALA A 107 -16.74 8.40 -5.08
C ALA A 107 -17.02 8.34 -3.57
N SER A 108 -16.03 8.02 -2.73
CA SER A 108 -16.19 8.01 -1.27
C SER A 108 -16.52 9.40 -0.72
N ALA A 109 -15.83 10.43 -1.21
CA ALA A 109 -16.09 11.82 -0.84
C ALA A 109 -17.51 12.25 -1.21
N THR A 110 -17.99 11.85 -2.39
CA THR A 110 -19.36 12.10 -2.84
C THR A 110 -20.38 11.38 -1.96
N ALA A 111 -20.10 10.14 -1.53
CA ALA A 111 -20.94 9.40 -0.61
C ALA A 111 -21.08 10.09 0.76
N PHE A 112 -19.98 10.61 1.30
CA PHE A 112 -20.01 11.38 2.55
C PHE A 112 -20.65 12.77 2.38
N ALA A 113 -20.51 13.39 1.21
CA ALA A 113 -21.11 14.68 0.91
C ALA A 113 -22.63 14.62 0.79
N LEU A 114 -23.18 13.54 0.23
CA LEU A 114 -24.59 13.37 -0.13
C LEU A 114 -25.32 12.41 0.80
N ARG A 115 -25.23 12.65 2.11
CA ARG A 115 -25.84 11.78 3.13
C ARG A 115 -27.35 11.71 2.95
N GLY A 116 -27.91 10.51 3.08
CA GLY A 116 -29.35 10.30 2.95
C GLY A 116 -29.85 10.31 1.50
N MET A 117 -28.94 10.30 0.51
CA MET A 117 -29.29 10.03 -0.88
C MET A 117 -30.01 8.69 -0.99
N GLY A 118 -31.16 8.70 -1.65
CA GLY A 118 -32.01 7.53 -1.86
C GLY A 118 -31.96 6.97 -3.27
N THR A 119 -31.31 7.67 -4.21
CA THR A 119 -31.15 7.28 -5.62
C THR A 119 -29.75 6.73 -5.90
N PRO A 120 -29.58 5.84 -6.90
CA PRO A 120 -28.26 5.35 -7.28
C PRO A 120 -27.39 6.46 -7.87
N ILE A 121 -26.13 6.53 -7.42
CA ILE A 121 -25.06 7.31 -8.05
C ILE A 121 -23.96 6.34 -8.46
N ILE A 122 -23.72 6.19 -9.76
CA ILE A 122 -22.75 5.23 -10.29
C ILE A 122 -21.53 5.96 -10.83
N PHE A 123 -20.39 5.79 -10.17
CA PHE A 123 -19.10 6.16 -10.72
C PHE A 123 -18.63 5.08 -11.69
N THR A 124 -18.14 5.51 -12.84
CA THR A 124 -17.60 4.63 -13.88
C THR A 124 -16.54 5.36 -14.70
N GLY A 125 -15.80 4.64 -15.53
CA GLY A 125 -14.81 5.19 -16.43
C GLY A 125 -14.36 4.16 -17.47
N ALA A 126 -13.16 4.35 -17.97
CA ALA A 126 -12.48 3.41 -18.86
C ALA A 126 -11.03 3.24 -18.42
N THR A 127 -10.49 2.03 -18.54
CA THR A 127 -9.04 1.80 -18.45
C THR A 127 -8.35 2.10 -19.77
N PHE A 128 -9.06 1.90 -20.88
CA PHE A 128 -8.57 2.13 -22.23
C PHE A 128 -9.16 3.41 -22.83
N ASN A 129 -8.50 3.92 -23.87
CA ASN A 129 -9.00 5.06 -24.62
C ASN A 129 -10.37 4.73 -25.25
N VAL A 130 -11.38 5.60 -25.13
CA VAL A 130 -12.71 5.34 -25.70
C VAL A 130 -12.74 5.15 -27.23
N ARG A 131 -11.70 5.62 -27.94
CA ARG A 131 -11.56 5.41 -29.39
C ARG A 131 -10.89 4.09 -29.75
N GLU A 132 -10.32 3.37 -28.79
CA GLU A 132 -9.82 2.02 -29.02
C GLU A 132 -10.99 1.07 -29.30
N TRP A 133 -10.76 0.14 -30.22
CA TRP A 133 -11.84 -0.71 -30.74
C TRP A 133 -12.37 -1.70 -29.69
N ASP A 134 -11.56 -2.01 -28.69
CA ASP A 134 -11.78 -2.93 -27.57
C ASP A 134 -11.94 -2.21 -26.22
N THR A 135 -12.21 -0.89 -26.22
CA THR A 135 -12.40 -0.13 -24.99
C THR A 135 -13.50 -0.71 -24.08
N ASP A 136 -13.21 -0.78 -22.79
CA ASP A 136 -14.13 -1.18 -21.73
C ASP A 136 -15.24 -0.15 -21.50
N PHE A 137 -15.06 1.10 -21.97
CA PHE A 137 -16.08 2.14 -21.89
C PHE A 137 -17.41 1.73 -22.53
N ARG A 138 -17.35 0.94 -23.60
CA ARG A 138 -18.52 0.39 -24.30
C ARG A 138 -19.33 -0.52 -23.40
N LEU A 139 -18.74 -1.20 -22.43
CA LEU A 139 -19.46 -2.05 -21.48
C LEU A 139 -19.85 -1.26 -20.22
N ASN A 140 -18.89 -0.53 -19.65
CA ASN A 140 -19.06 0.13 -18.37
C ASN A 140 -20.19 1.17 -18.36
N LEU A 141 -20.27 2.03 -19.39
CA LEU A 141 -21.24 3.13 -19.41
C LEU A 141 -22.70 2.66 -19.57
N PRO A 142 -23.06 1.79 -20.53
CA PRO A 142 -24.42 1.24 -20.59
C PRO A 142 -24.83 0.49 -19.32
N ASN A 143 -23.92 -0.30 -18.74
CA ASN A 143 -24.16 -1.01 -17.48
C ASN A 143 -24.43 -0.03 -16.33
N ALA A 144 -23.64 1.04 -16.23
CA ALA A 144 -23.84 2.09 -15.24
C ALA A 144 -25.20 2.78 -15.40
N ILE A 145 -25.64 3.09 -16.63
CA ILE A 145 -26.97 3.67 -16.88
C ILE A 145 -28.08 2.70 -16.49
N LYS A 146 -27.97 1.42 -16.90
CA LYS A 146 -28.95 0.37 -16.58
C LYS A 146 -29.16 0.25 -15.07
N VAL A 147 -28.06 0.30 -14.31
CA VAL A 147 -28.08 0.27 -12.85
C VAL A 147 -28.66 1.58 -12.28
N ALA A 148 -28.28 2.74 -12.82
CA ALA A 148 -28.75 4.05 -12.35
C ALA A 148 -30.27 4.23 -12.48
N VAL A 149 -30.89 3.69 -13.52
CA VAL A 149 -32.34 3.77 -13.74
C VAL A 149 -33.12 2.56 -13.21
N MET A 150 -32.44 1.62 -12.58
CA MET A 150 -33.07 0.42 -12.03
C MET A 150 -34.05 0.77 -10.91
N GLY A 151 -35.27 0.23 -11.00
CA GLY A 151 -36.35 0.55 -10.06
C GLY A 151 -36.95 1.96 -10.21
N ALA A 152 -36.68 2.66 -11.32
CA ALA A 152 -37.30 3.96 -11.60
C ALA A 152 -38.83 3.90 -11.75
N THR A 153 -39.39 2.74 -12.13
CA THR A 153 -40.83 2.55 -12.35
C THR A 153 -41.48 1.44 -11.53
N ASP A 154 -40.68 0.66 -10.81
CA ASP A 154 -41.17 -0.36 -9.89
C ASP A 154 -40.34 -0.31 -8.62
N VAL A 155 -40.97 0.12 -7.54
CA VAL A 155 -40.35 0.20 -6.20
C VAL A 155 -40.03 -1.18 -5.62
N ASN A 156 -40.63 -2.24 -6.16
CA ASN A 156 -40.33 -3.63 -5.78
C ASN A 156 -39.22 -4.25 -6.63
N ALA A 157 -38.78 -3.59 -7.71
CA ALA A 157 -37.62 -4.03 -8.45
C ALA A 157 -36.37 -3.91 -7.56
N PRO A 158 -35.42 -4.86 -7.62
CA PRO A 158 -34.17 -4.74 -6.90
C PRO A 158 -33.51 -3.43 -7.33
N SER A 159 -33.30 -2.49 -6.42
CA SER A 159 -32.67 -1.19 -6.66
C SER A 159 -31.92 -0.78 -5.40
N PHE A 160 -30.94 0.12 -5.52
CA PHE A 160 -30.15 0.55 -4.38
C PHE A 160 -30.01 2.07 -4.30
N GLY A 161 -29.93 2.61 -3.09
CA GLY A 161 -29.83 4.04 -2.80
C GLY A 161 -28.48 4.39 -2.19
N GLU A 162 -27.38 4.19 -2.94
CA GLU A 162 -26.03 4.50 -2.48
C GLU A 162 -25.14 5.00 -3.64
N VAL A 163 -23.92 5.40 -3.29
CA VAL A 163 -22.85 5.63 -4.28
C VAL A 163 -22.11 4.32 -4.53
N GLY A 164 -22.17 3.84 -5.76
CA GLY A 164 -21.45 2.68 -6.24
C GLY A 164 -20.36 3.04 -7.25
N ILE A 165 -19.36 2.17 -7.38
CA ILE A 165 -18.45 2.16 -8.52
C ILE A 165 -18.77 0.91 -9.34
N LEU A 166 -18.95 1.09 -10.65
CA LEU A 166 -19.17 -0.01 -11.58
C LEU A 166 -18.01 -0.06 -12.57
N PHE A 167 -17.36 -1.22 -12.63
CA PHE A 167 -16.39 -1.58 -13.67
C PHE A 167 -16.66 -3.01 -14.12
N ASP A 168 -16.63 -3.22 -15.43
CA ASP A 168 -16.99 -4.47 -16.08
C ASP A 168 -18.41 -4.94 -15.68
N ASP A 169 -18.52 -6.06 -14.97
CA ASP A 169 -19.75 -6.62 -14.44
C ASP A 169 -19.95 -6.38 -12.94
N SER A 170 -18.99 -5.74 -12.27
CA SER A 170 -18.90 -5.73 -10.81
C SER A 170 -19.33 -4.39 -10.23
N LEU A 171 -20.45 -4.38 -9.50
CA LEU A 171 -20.93 -3.21 -8.76
C LEU A 171 -20.38 -3.23 -7.32
N CYS A 172 -19.54 -2.26 -6.97
CA CYS A 172 -18.91 -2.16 -5.66
C CYS A 172 -19.39 -0.93 -4.89
N ARG A 173 -19.45 -1.01 -3.56
CA ARG A 173 -19.72 0.15 -2.69
C ARG A 173 -18.54 1.11 -2.72
N ALA A 174 -18.77 2.39 -3.03
CA ALA A 174 -17.71 3.38 -3.20
C ALA A 174 -16.75 3.43 -1.98
N THR A 175 -17.32 3.51 -0.78
CA THR A 175 -16.60 3.63 0.51
C THR A 175 -15.86 2.37 0.96
N ALA A 176 -15.92 1.30 0.18
CA ALA A 176 -15.21 0.05 0.46
C ALA A 176 -14.33 -0.41 -0.71
N THR A 177 -14.09 0.47 -1.68
CA THR A 177 -13.30 0.16 -2.88
C THR A 177 -11.82 0.49 -2.74
N ILE A 178 -11.00 -0.22 -3.51
CA ILE A 178 -9.61 0.13 -3.81
C ILE A 178 -9.36 0.01 -5.32
N ASN A 179 -8.31 0.69 -5.80
CA ASN A 179 -7.82 0.54 -7.17
C ASN A 179 -6.64 -0.45 -7.17
N ARG A 180 -6.76 -1.55 -7.95
CA ARG A 180 -5.70 -2.55 -8.15
C ARG A 180 -4.76 -2.21 -9.28
N GLY A 181 -5.07 -1.21 -10.11
CA GLY A 181 -4.32 -0.85 -11.32
C GLY A 181 -5.08 -1.22 -12.59
N THR A 182 -4.91 -0.41 -13.63
CA THR A 182 -5.68 -0.47 -14.89
C THR A 182 -5.30 -1.65 -15.78
N ARG A 183 -4.15 -2.27 -15.54
CA ARG A 183 -3.71 -3.49 -16.22
C ARG A 183 -4.37 -4.77 -15.68
N SER A 184 -5.29 -4.65 -14.73
CA SER A 184 -6.09 -5.76 -14.21
C SER A 184 -7.42 -5.85 -14.95
N ASN A 185 -7.92 -7.08 -15.16
CA ASN A 185 -9.27 -7.29 -15.71
C ASN A 185 -10.39 -6.74 -14.80
N ASN A 186 -10.09 -6.51 -13.52
CA ASN A 186 -11.02 -5.87 -12.58
C ASN A 186 -10.27 -4.80 -11.76
N PRO A 187 -10.14 -3.56 -12.29
CA PRO A 187 -9.27 -2.54 -11.73
C PRO A 187 -9.80 -2.00 -10.39
N ILE A 188 -11.12 -2.01 -10.17
CA ILE A 188 -11.73 -1.55 -8.93
C ILE A 188 -12.41 -2.72 -8.22
N ILE A 189 -11.97 -3.02 -7.00
CA ILE A 189 -12.55 -4.11 -6.20
C ILE A 189 -12.91 -3.63 -4.80
N THR A 190 -13.70 -4.45 -4.10
CA THR A 190 -13.90 -4.31 -2.66
C THR A 190 -13.34 -5.55 -1.93
N PRO A 191 -12.13 -5.46 -1.34
CA PRO A 191 -11.46 -6.63 -0.77
C PRO A 191 -11.90 -6.99 0.65
N ARG A 192 -12.63 -6.09 1.32
CA ARG A 192 -12.96 -6.19 2.76
C ARG A 192 -14.44 -6.47 3.03
N VAL A 193 -15.30 -6.21 2.06
CA VAL A 193 -16.73 -6.53 2.09
C VAL A 193 -17.13 -7.17 0.75
N PRO A 194 -18.26 -7.89 0.65
CA PRO A 194 -18.77 -8.35 -0.63
C PRO A 194 -19.06 -7.17 -1.58
N LYS A 195 -19.06 -7.43 -2.88
CA LYS A 195 -19.58 -6.47 -3.87
C LYS A 195 -21.08 -6.28 -3.67
N LEU A 196 -21.62 -5.15 -4.13
CA LEU A 196 -23.05 -4.85 -4.05
C LEU A 196 -23.86 -5.69 -5.04
N GLY A 197 -23.25 -6.16 -6.12
CA GLY A 197 -23.92 -7.01 -7.09
C GLY A 197 -23.14 -7.25 -8.36
N ASP A 198 -23.75 -8.08 -9.22
CA ASP A 198 -23.30 -8.42 -10.56
C ASP A 198 -24.24 -7.83 -11.62
N VAL A 199 -23.65 -7.32 -12.70
CA VAL A 199 -24.34 -6.67 -13.81
C VAL A 199 -24.04 -7.42 -15.10
N GLY A 200 -25.03 -8.21 -15.53
CA GLY A 200 -25.00 -8.88 -16.83
C GLY A 200 -26.34 -8.73 -17.55
N TRP A 201 -26.82 -9.83 -18.14
CA TRP A 201 -28.18 -9.92 -18.70
C TRP A 201 -29.23 -9.45 -17.70
N THR A 202 -29.13 -9.94 -16.47
CA THR A 202 -29.87 -9.48 -15.29
C THR A 202 -28.93 -8.78 -14.32
N ILE A 203 -29.47 -7.87 -13.51
CA ILE A 203 -28.75 -7.28 -12.39
C ILE A 203 -29.10 -8.10 -11.16
N LYS A 204 -28.08 -8.59 -10.45
CA LYS A 204 -28.23 -9.31 -9.19
C LYS A 204 -27.60 -8.49 -8.09
N LEU A 205 -28.42 -7.94 -7.21
CA LEU A 205 -27.93 -7.25 -6.01
C LEU A 205 -27.77 -8.23 -4.86
N GLU A 206 -26.69 -8.03 -4.11
CA GLU A 206 -26.43 -8.71 -2.85
C GLU A 206 -27.22 -8.06 -1.70
N THR A 207 -27.46 -8.83 -0.64
CA THR A 207 -28.24 -8.37 0.53
C THR A 207 -27.64 -7.18 1.27
N ILE A 208 -26.34 -6.94 1.08
CA ILE A 208 -25.63 -5.82 1.68
C ILE A 208 -25.97 -4.48 1.02
N ALA A 209 -26.57 -4.48 -0.18
CA ALA A 209 -26.94 -3.26 -0.89
C ALA A 209 -28.14 -2.61 -0.22
N ARG A 210 -28.02 -1.32 0.14
CA ARG A 210 -29.08 -0.55 0.76
C ARG A 210 -30.19 -0.33 -0.26
N PRO A 211 -31.43 -0.76 0.01
CA PRO A 211 -32.54 -0.56 -0.89
C PRO A 211 -32.78 0.91 -1.22
N ARG A 212 -33.27 1.18 -2.43
CA ARG A 212 -33.74 2.51 -2.83
C ARG A 212 -34.80 3.02 -1.85
N GLN A 213 -34.70 4.27 -1.44
CA GLN A 213 -35.66 4.92 -0.53
C GLN A 213 -35.88 6.38 -0.96
N PRO A 214 -36.95 7.06 -0.50
CA PRO A 214 -37.06 8.50 -0.67
C PRO A 214 -35.87 9.20 -0.02
N SER A 215 -35.22 10.08 -0.77
CA SER A 215 -34.05 10.80 -0.29
C SER A 215 -34.38 11.74 0.87
N ARG A 216 -33.48 11.78 1.85
CA ARG A 216 -33.44 12.75 2.94
C ARG A 216 -32.09 13.42 2.95
N LEU A 217 -31.82 14.15 1.87
CA LEU A 217 -30.47 14.60 1.58
C LEU A 217 -29.98 15.64 2.60
N ASN A 218 -28.78 15.43 3.11
CA ASN A 218 -28.05 16.37 3.94
C ASN A 218 -26.67 16.60 3.32
N TYR A 219 -26.59 17.64 2.48
CA TYR A 219 -25.36 18.06 1.83
C TYR A 219 -24.39 18.66 2.85
N SER A 220 -23.18 18.09 2.95
CA SER A 220 -22.10 18.67 3.76
C SER A 220 -20.75 18.35 3.14
N TYR A 221 -20.08 19.39 2.61
CA TYR A 221 -18.73 19.25 2.07
C TYR A 221 -17.98 20.58 2.15
N ASN A 222 -16.71 20.53 2.54
CA ASN A 222 -15.85 21.71 2.66
C ASN A 222 -14.54 21.48 1.93
N THR A 223 -14.18 22.46 1.10
CA THR A 223 -12.98 22.43 0.27
C THR A 223 -11.72 22.85 1.03
N ASN A 224 -11.88 23.47 2.20
CA ASN A 224 -10.81 24.08 2.99
C ASN A 224 -10.43 23.20 4.19
N THR A 225 -10.37 21.89 4.00
CA THR A 225 -9.94 20.94 5.03
C THR A 225 -8.64 20.28 4.59
N ASN A 226 -7.55 20.61 5.26
CA ASN A 226 -6.22 20.08 4.93
C ASN A 226 -5.83 18.98 5.91
N LEU A 227 -5.37 17.86 5.35
CA LEU A 227 -4.94 16.68 6.11
C LEU A 227 -3.69 16.08 5.48
N ALA A 228 -2.99 15.27 6.27
CA ALA A 228 -1.89 14.46 5.79
C ALA A 228 -2.27 12.98 5.71
N TYR A 229 -1.72 12.30 4.71
CA TYR A 229 -1.63 10.85 4.70
C TYR A 229 -0.17 10.45 4.89
N PHE A 230 0.10 9.59 5.87
CA PHE A 230 1.44 9.15 6.21
C PHE A 230 1.53 7.63 6.18
N ASP A 231 2.02 7.11 5.06
CA ASP A 231 2.16 5.67 4.84
C ASP A 231 3.43 5.14 5.49
N LEU A 232 3.28 4.15 6.38
CA LEU A 232 4.41 3.55 7.05
C LEU A 232 5.18 2.60 6.12
N VAL A 233 6.47 2.87 6.01
CA VAL A 233 7.49 1.95 5.48
C VAL A 233 8.43 1.54 6.59
N SER A 234 9.06 0.37 6.48
CA SER A 234 9.91 -0.08 7.58
C SER A 234 11.08 0.89 7.78
N GLU A 235 11.25 1.39 9.01
CA GLU A 235 12.14 2.51 9.36
C GLU A 235 11.73 3.89 8.84
N THR A 236 10.42 4.10 8.72
CA THR A 236 9.83 5.41 8.42
C THR A 236 10.61 6.58 9.05
N HIS A 237 10.92 7.56 8.21
CA HIS A 237 11.71 8.75 8.56
C HIS A 237 10.93 9.65 9.51
N LEU A 238 11.23 9.55 10.82
CA LEU A 238 10.47 10.19 11.89
C LEU A 238 10.44 11.72 11.78
N SER A 239 11.51 12.32 11.26
CA SER A 239 11.57 13.77 11.05
C SER A 239 10.55 14.26 10.02
N SER A 240 10.27 13.48 8.96
CA SER A 240 9.19 13.78 8.01
C SER A 240 7.81 13.74 8.67
N PHE A 241 7.58 12.77 9.58
CA PHE A 241 6.35 12.75 10.38
C PHE A 241 6.25 13.97 11.29
N ASN A 242 7.36 14.34 11.95
CA ASN A 242 7.39 15.50 12.84
C ASN A 242 7.11 16.81 12.09
N GLN A 243 7.58 16.96 10.85
CA GLN A 243 7.22 18.11 10.00
C GLN A 243 5.70 18.21 9.79
N ILE A 244 5.03 17.07 9.51
CA ILE A 244 3.57 17.02 9.41
C ILE A 244 2.91 17.39 10.75
N VAL A 245 3.45 16.91 11.88
CA VAL A 245 2.94 17.25 13.22
C VAL A 245 3.10 18.75 13.52
N ASP A 246 4.15 19.40 13.04
CA ASP A 246 4.43 20.81 13.31
C ASP A 246 3.77 21.78 12.32
N ASP A 247 3.34 21.30 11.15
CA ASP A 247 2.66 22.11 10.12
C ASP A 247 1.27 22.59 10.61
N LYS A 248 1.10 23.89 10.81
CA LYS A 248 -0.14 24.49 11.33
C LYS A 248 -1.32 24.40 10.36
N THR A 249 -1.07 24.12 9.08
CA THR A 249 -2.14 24.01 8.08
C THR A 249 -2.86 22.65 8.16
N ILE A 250 -2.21 21.63 8.72
CA ILE A 250 -2.71 20.26 8.77
C ILE A 250 -3.60 20.06 10.00
N GLN A 251 -4.87 19.73 9.79
CA GLN A 251 -5.87 19.57 10.86
C GLN A 251 -6.03 18.10 11.31
N GLY A 252 -5.77 17.16 10.40
CA GLY A 252 -5.84 15.73 10.67
C GLY A 252 -4.74 14.95 9.97
N ILE A 253 -4.39 13.79 10.52
CA ILE A 253 -3.37 12.89 10.00
C ILE A 253 -3.99 11.49 9.91
N VAL A 254 -3.93 10.88 8.74
CA VAL A 254 -4.27 9.46 8.54
C VAL A 254 -2.96 8.69 8.38
N ILE A 255 -2.71 7.73 9.27
CA ILE A 255 -1.53 6.86 9.23
C ILE A 255 -1.93 5.54 8.58
N GLY A 256 -1.25 5.21 7.49
CA GLY A 256 -1.25 3.87 6.92
C GLY A 256 -0.30 2.98 7.71
N ALA A 257 -0.81 2.20 8.67
CA ALA A 257 -0.01 1.45 9.62
C ALA A 257 0.22 -0.01 9.20
N PHE A 258 1.17 -0.68 9.85
CA PHE A 258 1.43 -2.10 9.58
C PHE A 258 0.37 -2.98 10.21
N GLY A 259 0.13 -4.12 9.58
CA GLY A 259 -0.69 -5.20 10.13
C GLY A 259 -2.02 -4.73 10.72
N ALA A 260 -2.30 -5.07 11.97
CA ALA A 260 -3.52 -4.70 12.70
C ALA A 260 -3.57 -3.22 13.15
N GLY A 261 -2.85 -2.31 12.47
CA GLY A 261 -2.72 -0.91 12.87
C GLY A 261 -1.55 -0.65 13.83
N ASN A 262 -0.50 -1.49 13.77
CA ASN A 262 0.70 -1.35 14.56
C ASN A 262 1.60 -0.24 14.00
N VAL A 263 2.07 0.62 14.89
CA VAL A 263 3.04 1.69 14.58
C VAL A 263 4.32 1.45 15.38
N PRO A 264 5.50 1.80 14.84
CA PRO A 264 6.76 1.72 15.59
C PRO A 264 6.69 2.49 16.92
N ALA A 265 7.23 1.93 17.99
CA ALA A 265 7.20 2.52 19.33
C ALA A 265 7.80 3.95 19.33
N LYS A 266 8.80 4.21 18.49
CA LYS A 266 9.43 5.53 18.34
C LYS A 266 8.47 6.64 17.86
N MET A 267 7.33 6.29 17.27
CA MET A 267 6.32 7.26 16.82
C MET A 267 5.32 7.67 17.90
N ILE A 268 5.19 6.89 18.98
CA ILE A 268 4.21 7.13 20.06
C ILE A 268 4.34 8.54 20.65
N PRO A 269 5.54 9.09 20.95
CA PRO A 269 5.67 10.45 21.45
C PRO A 269 5.20 11.51 20.44
N SER A 270 5.46 11.31 19.15
CA SER A 270 5.02 12.24 18.09
C SER A 270 3.51 12.19 17.88
N ILE A 271 2.89 11.01 18.01
CA ILE A 271 1.42 10.85 17.98
C ILE A 271 0.80 11.58 19.17
N TYR A 272 1.33 11.34 20.38
CA TYR A 272 0.87 12.02 21.61
C TYR A 272 0.93 13.55 21.44
N ARG A 273 2.07 14.06 20.95
CA ARG A 273 2.25 15.49 20.65
C ARG A 273 1.25 16.00 19.62
N ALA A 274 1.02 15.26 18.54
CA ALA A 274 0.07 15.66 17.50
C ALA A 274 -1.35 15.86 18.07
N VAL A 275 -1.80 14.93 18.91
CA VAL A 275 -3.14 14.97 19.51
C VAL A 275 -3.19 15.99 20.66
N PHE A 276 -2.43 15.76 21.71
CA PHE A 276 -2.58 16.48 22.98
C PHE A 276 -1.87 17.82 23.02
N ASP A 277 -0.80 18.05 22.24
CA ASP A 277 -0.12 19.35 22.19
C ASP A 277 -0.61 20.19 21.01
N LYS A 278 -0.74 19.60 19.82
CA LYS A 278 -1.08 20.32 18.59
C LYS A 278 -2.57 20.32 18.22
N GLY A 279 -3.40 19.47 18.83
CA GLY A 279 -4.84 19.46 18.56
C GLY A 279 -5.24 18.86 17.22
N LYS A 280 -4.45 17.92 16.70
CA LYS A 280 -4.70 17.26 15.42
C LYS A 280 -5.36 15.90 15.65
N ALA A 281 -6.38 15.59 14.85
CA ALA A 281 -6.95 14.25 14.85
C ALA A 281 -5.97 13.27 14.20
N VAL A 282 -5.66 12.16 14.86
CA VAL A 282 -4.80 11.11 14.31
C VAL A 282 -5.61 9.84 14.14
N ALA A 283 -5.84 9.43 12.90
CA ALA A 283 -6.53 8.20 12.55
C ALA A 283 -5.56 7.16 11.99
N VAL A 284 -5.86 5.89 12.18
CA VAL A 284 -5.02 4.77 11.78
C VAL A 284 -5.84 3.76 10.99
N ILE A 285 -5.28 3.33 9.85
CA ILE A 285 -5.78 2.22 9.03
C ILE A 285 -4.68 1.19 8.83
N THR A 286 -5.04 0.00 8.37
CA THR A 286 -4.06 -0.98 7.88
C THR A 286 -3.67 -0.69 6.42
N ASN A 287 -2.38 -0.83 6.12
CA ASN A 287 -1.84 -0.81 4.77
C ASN A 287 -2.12 -2.07 3.97
N ASN A 288 -2.55 -3.13 4.64
CA ASN A 288 -2.89 -4.37 3.96
C ASN A 288 -4.19 -4.19 3.17
N LYS A 289 -4.22 -4.84 2.01
CA LYS A 289 -5.40 -4.87 1.13
C LYS A 289 -6.62 -5.42 1.87
N LYS A 290 -6.44 -6.50 2.64
CA LYS A 290 -7.48 -7.16 3.44
C LYS A 290 -7.21 -7.01 4.92
N GLY A 291 -8.28 -7.02 5.70
CA GLY A 291 -8.26 -6.95 7.16
C GLY A 291 -8.70 -5.60 7.73
N SER A 292 -8.46 -5.44 9.02
CA SER A 292 -8.89 -4.31 9.85
C SER A 292 -7.72 -3.79 10.69
N SER A 293 -7.81 -2.53 11.12
CA SER A 293 -6.92 -1.95 12.13
C SER A 293 -7.41 -2.25 13.54
N ASP A 294 -7.05 -3.38 14.11
CA ASP A 294 -7.47 -3.80 15.45
C ASP A 294 -6.43 -3.41 16.53
N MET A 295 -6.28 -2.11 16.77
CA MET A 295 -5.21 -1.50 17.59
C MET A 295 -5.22 -1.86 19.10
N GLY A 296 -6.08 -2.76 19.56
CA GLY A 296 -6.04 -3.33 20.92
C GLY A 296 -5.32 -4.69 21.00
N LEU A 297 -4.97 -5.29 19.86
CA LEU A 297 -4.45 -6.65 19.79
C LEU A 297 -3.00 -6.76 20.27
N TYR A 298 -2.16 -5.79 19.89
CA TYR A 298 -0.72 -5.74 20.20
C TYR A 298 -0.37 -4.50 21.04
N ASP A 299 0.70 -4.60 21.83
CA ASP A 299 1.12 -3.55 22.77
C ASP A 299 1.45 -2.21 22.09
N THR A 300 2.08 -2.25 20.90
CA THR A 300 2.41 -1.05 20.12
C THR A 300 1.17 -0.32 19.61
N GLY A 301 0.18 -1.04 19.06
CA GLY A 301 -1.13 -0.49 18.71
C GLY A 301 -1.85 0.10 19.92
N ALA A 302 -1.84 -0.62 21.05
CA ALA A 302 -2.51 -0.18 22.27
C ALA A 302 -1.86 1.10 22.85
N ALA A 303 -0.53 1.22 22.75
CA ALA A 303 0.19 2.43 23.11
C ALA A 303 -0.17 3.62 22.20
N ALA A 304 -0.36 3.40 20.90
CA ALA A 304 -0.78 4.44 19.97
C ALA A 304 -2.21 4.92 20.26
N VAL A 305 -3.11 3.99 20.58
CA VAL A 305 -4.44 4.33 21.08
C VAL A 305 -4.32 5.20 22.33
N LYS A 306 -3.57 4.78 23.36
CA LYS A 306 -3.37 5.62 24.57
C LYS A 306 -2.74 7.00 24.27
N ALA A 307 -1.98 7.13 23.19
CA ALA A 307 -1.45 8.41 22.70
C ALA A 307 -2.48 9.26 21.91
N GLY A 308 -3.73 8.83 21.82
CA GLY A 308 -4.84 9.54 21.20
C GLY A 308 -5.15 9.13 19.75
N ALA A 309 -4.50 8.10 19.22
CA ALA A 309 -4.79 7.60 17.87
C ALA A 309 -6.11 6.84 17.81
N ILE A 310 -6.83 7.00 16.70
CA ILE A 310 -8.16 6.41 16.48
C ILE A 310 -8.06 5.33 15.40
N SER A 311 -8.37 4.07 15.76
CA SER A 311 -8.54 3.01 14.77
C SER A 311 -9.79 3.28 13.91
N LEU A 312 -9.66 3.17 12.59
CA LEU A 312 -10.79 3.24 11.66
C LEU A 312 -11.25 1.85 11.18
N GLY A 313 -10.87 0.80 11.90
CA GLY A 313 -11.27 -0.58 11.62
C GLY A 313 -10.98 -0.98 10.16
N PRO A 314 -11.99 -1.44 9.40
CA PRO A 314 -11.83 -1.95 8.04
C PRO A 314 -11.89 -0.87 6.94
N MET A 315 -11.93 0.44 7.25
CA MET A 315 -12.01 1.48 6.21
C MET A 315 -10.83 1.43 5.24
N THR A 316 -11.11 1.51 3.94
CA THR A 316 -10.06 1.62 2.91
C THR A 316 -9.36 2.98 3.00
N LYS A 317 -8.14 3.08 2.46
CA LYS A 317 -7.37 4.33 2.42
C LYS A 317 -8.17 5.52 1.88
N ALA A 318 -8.84 5.31 0.75
CA ALA A 318 -9.67 6.33 0.12
C ALA A 318 -10.83 6.77 1.03
N ALA A 319 -11.57 5.81 1.60
CA ALA A 319 -12.67 6.12 2.51
C ALA A 319 -12.19 6.81 3.79
N ALA A 320 -11.09 6.37 4.40
CA ALA A 320 -10.54 6.95 5.62
C ALA A 320 -10.10 8.42 5.46
N ILE A 321 -9.43 8.74 4.34
CA ILE A 321 -9.02 10.11 4.02
C ILE A 321 -10.23 11.02 3.85
N GLU A 322 -11.22 10.59 3.07
CA GLU A 322 -12.41 11.41 2.81
C GLU A 322 -13.34 11.49 4.03
N LYS A 323 -13.37 10.42 4.84
CA LYS A 323 -14.08 10.40 6.12
C LYS A 323 -13.44 11.34 7.13
N MET A 324 -12.11 11.45 7.16
CA MET A 324 -11.39 12.45 7.97
C MET A 324 -11.74 13.87 7.52
N ARG A 325 -11.78 14.17 6.22
CA ARG A 325 -12.24 15.48 5.74
C ARG A 325 -13.67 15.77 6.18
N TYR A 326 -14.56 14.81 6.01
CA TYR A 326 -15.95 14.91 6.45
C TYR A 326 -16.06 15.16 7.97
N ALA A 327 -15.31 14.42 8.79
CA ALA A 327 -15.37 14.55 10.24
C ALA A 327 -14.84 15.91 10.72
N LEU A 328 -13.70 16.36 10.20
CA LEU A 328 -13.14 17.68 10.50
C LEU A 328 -14.08 18.82 10.09
N ASN A 329 -14.81 18.66 8.98
CA ASN A 329 -15.77 19.66 8.53
C ASN A 329 -17.04 19.74 9.39
N ASN A 330 -17.50 18.61 9.94
CA ASN A 330 -18.78 18.53 10.65
C ASN A 330 -18.65 18.57 12.18
N ALA A 331 -17.42 18.65 12.70
CA ALA A 331 -17.16 18.76 14.12
C ALA A 331 -17.46 20.18 14.64
N ASN A 332 -18.17 20.27 15.77
CA ASN A 332 -18.67 21.55 16.31
C ASN A 332 -18.07 21.91 17.68
N GLY A 333 -17.15 21.11 18.22
CA GLY A 333 -16.52 21.42 19.51
C GLY A 333 -15.71 22.71 19.44
N GLU A 334 -15.94 23.62 20.39
CA GLU A 334 -15.25 24.92 20.46
C GLU A 334 -13.87 24.78 21.10
N GLU A 335 -13.79 23.99 22.17
CA GLU A 335 -12.51 23.66 22.80
C GLU A 335 -11.80 22.54 22.06
N LYS A 336 -10.46 22.56 22.07
CA LYS A 336 -9.61 21.58 21.38
C LYS A 336 -9.99 20.13 21.68
N MET A 337 -10.25 19.78 22.94
CA MET A 337 -10.59 18.41 23.30
C MET A 337 -12.01 18.01 22.91
N GLU A 338 -12.97 18.94 23.00
CA GLU A 338 -14.34 18.72 22.53
C GLU A 338 -14.38 18.56 21.01
N PHE A 339 -13.58 19.36 20.29
CA PHE A 339 -13.41 19.24 18.85
C PHE A 339 -12.88 17.85 18.48
N LEU A 340 -11.79 17.40 19.12
CA LEU A 340 -11.22 16.08 18.86
C LEU A 340 -12.19 14.94 19.21
N GLN A 341 -12.97 15.08 20.29
CA GLN A 341 -14.04 14.14 20.64
C GLN A 341 -15.11 14.04 19.55
N ASP A 342 -15.56 15.18 19.03
CA ASP A 342 -16.59 15.21 18.00
C ASP A 342 -16.06 14.68 16.66
N VAL A 343 -14.81 15.00 16.29
CA VAL A 343 -14.12 14.40 15.14
C VAL A 343 -14.04 12.89 15.29
N ALA A 344 -13.59 12.38 16.44
CA ALA A 344 -13.53 10.94 16.71
C ALA A 344 -14.91 10.28 16.60
N ARG A 345 -15.94 10.92 17.13
CA ARG A 345 -17.32 10.42 17.06
C ARG A 345 -17.80 10.33 15.62
N LEU A 346 -17.54 11.37 14.82
CA LEU A 346 -17.91 11.40 13.41
C LEU A 346 -17.14 10.37 12.58
N LEU A 347 -15.85 10.18 12.85
CA LEU A 347 -15.03 9.13 12.24
C LEU A 347 -15.60 7.73 12.51
N LEU A 348 -16.00 7.46 13.75
CA LEU A 348 -16.47 6.15 14.20
C LEU A 348 -17.97 5.91 14.00
N THR A 349 -18.73 6.92 13.54
CA THR A 349 -20.14 6.79 13.16
C THR A 349 -20.23 6.37 11.69
N SER A 350 -20.85 5.24 11.39
CA SER A 350 -21.13 4.85 9.99
C SER A 350 -22.02 5.90 9.32
N VAL A 351 -21.60 6.40 8.16
CA VAL A 351 -22.33 7.46 7.42
C VAL A 351 -22.78 7.00 6.03
N ALA A 352 -21.95 6.18 5.37
CA ALA A 352 -22.15 5.67 4.04
C ALA A 352 -21.64 4.22 3.95
N GLU A 353 -21.94 3.42 4.98
CA GLU A 353 -21.61 1.99 5.06
C GLU A 353 -20.11 1.68 4.90
N GLU A 354 -19.26 2.62 5.28
CA GLU A 354 -17.79 2.50 5.24
C GLU A 354 -17.24 1.59 6.35
N ILE A 355 -18.02 1.42 7.43
CA ILE A 355 -17.76 0.52 8.56
C ILE A 355 -19.05 -0.20 8.96
N PRO A 356 -18.96 -1.44 9.48
CA PRO A 356 -20.13 -2.15 10.00
C PRO A 356 -20.80 -1.40 11.16
N GLU A 357 -22.14 -1.45 11.23
CA GLU A 357 -22.91 -0.75 12.26
C GLU A 357 -22.57 -1.22 13.69
N ASP A 358 -22.33 -2.52 13.87
CA ASP A 358 -21.90 -3.09 15.17
C ASP A 358 -20.55 -2.54 15.62
N PHE A 359 -19.59 -2.42 14.70
CA PHE A 359 -18.30 -1.81 14.98
C PHE A 359 -18.48 -0.35 15.39
N SER A 360 -19.30 0.39 14.64
CA SER A 360 -19.60 1.80 14.90
C SER A 360 -20.19 2.02 16.31
N ARG A 361 -21.23 1.27 16.69
CA ARG A 361 -21.88 1.40 18.01
C ARG A 361 -20.91 1.15 19.15
N ASN A 362 -20.08 0.10 19.04
CA ASN A 362 -19.10 -0.23 20.08
C ASN A 362 -18.00 0.82 20.17
N ALA A 363 -17.45 1.25 19.03
CA ALA A 363 -16.35 2.21 18.98
C ALA A 363 -16.75 3.59 19.52
N VAL A 364 -17.96 4.08 19.20
CA VAL A 364 -18.45 5.39 19.67
C VAL A 364 -18.57 5.45 21.20
N ASN A 365 -18.99 4.35 21.84
CA ASN A 365 -19.11 4.29 23.30
C ASN A 365 -17.76 4.46 24.01
N MET A 366 -16.66 4.03 23.38
CA MET A 366 -15.31 4.10 23.96
C MET A 366 -14.69 5.51 23.89
N ILE A 367 -15.20 6.40 23.03
CA ILE A 367 -14.63 7.74 22.80
C ILE A 367 -14.65 8.61 24.04
N ARG A 368 -15.75 8.56 24.81
CA ARG A 368 -15.89 9.34 26.05
C ARG A 368 -14.85 8.96 27.08
N GLU A 369 -14.50 7.68 27.18
CA GLU A 369 -13.44 7.23 28.08
C GLU A 369 -12.05 7.65 27.57
N HIS A 370 -11.89 7.70 26.25
CA HIS A 370 -10.63 7.96 25.56
C HIS A 370 -10.18 9.42 25.63
N PHE A 371 -11.11 10.36 25.41
CA PHE A 371 -10.82 11.79 25.34
C PHE A 371 -11.46 12.62 26.46
N GLY A 372 -12.36 12.04 27.26
CA GLY A 372 -13.10 12.73 28.33
C GLY A 372 -12.39 12.78 29.69
N LYS A 373 -11.16 12.24 29.79
CA LYS A 373 -10.31 12.31 30.99
C LYS A 373 -9.07 13.15 30.68
N THR A 374 -8.45 13.75 31.71
CA THR A 374 -7.10 14.32 31.57
C THR A 374 -6.17 13.25 30.99
N PRO A 375 -5.44 13.55 29.89
CA PRO A 375 -4.58 12.56 29.26
C PRO A 375 -3.54 12.07 30.27
N ALA A 376 -3.33 10.75 30.29
CA ALA A 376 -2.29 10.17 31.12
C ALA A 376 -0.92 10.67 30.63
N PRO A 377 0.03 11.02 31.52
CA PRO A 377 1.38 11.40 31.12
C PRO A 377 2.02 10.30 30.26
N LEU A 378 2.78 10.68 29.23
CA LEU A 378 3.39 9.74 28.29
C LEU A 378 4.18 8.64 29.03
N GLU A 379 4.92 9.02 30.08
CA GLU A 379 5.75 8.14 30.90
C GLU A 379 4.95 7.07 31.66
N SER A 380 3.64 7.27 31.83
CA SER A 380 2.78 6.34 32.58
C SER A 380 2.41 5.08 31.79
N PHE A 381 2.45 5.13 30.46
CA PHE A 381 2.04 4.01 29.60
C PHE A 381 3.04 3.68 28.49
N TYR A 382 3.88 4.63 28.08
CA TYR A 382 4.89 4.41 27.07
C TYR A 382 6.20 3.91 27.69
N LYS A 383 6.72 2.81 27.16
CA LYS A 383 8.05 2.31 27.47
C LYS A 383 8.90 2.40 26.22
N ALA A 384 10.09 2.98 26.34
CA ALA A 384 11.03 3.00 25.25
C ALA A 384 11.39 1.56 24.83
N PRO A 385 11.53 1.28 23.52
CA PRO A 385 11.86 -0.05 23.04
C PRO A 385 13.20 -0.53 23.63
N THR A 386 13.22 -1.80 24.05
CA THR A 386 14.38 -2.42 24.70
C THR A 386 15.58 -2.43 23.74
N ARG A 387 16.77 -2.08 24.24
CA ARG A 387 18.01 -2.15 23.45
C ARG A 387 18.37 -3.60 23.14
N TYR A 388 18.74 -3.86 21.88
CA TYR A 388 19.28 -5.12 21.39
C TYR A 388 20.48 -5.62 22.20
N THR A 389 20.50 -6.91 22.55
CA THR A 389 21.59 -7.56 23.30
C THR A 389 22.51 -8.44 22.45
N GLY A 390 22.20 -8.66 21.17
CA GLY A 390 23.05 -9.39 20.21
C GLY A 390 23.54 -10.75 20.61
N ARG A 391 22.61 -11.64 20.95
CA ARG A 391 22.94 -13.03 21.27
C ARG A 391 23.22 -13.81 19.99
N ASP A 392 24.38 -14.45 19.92
CA ASP A 392 24.77 -15.35 18.82
C ASP A 392 25.08 -16.78 19.30
N GLU A 393 24.62 -17.11 20.51
CA GLU A 393 24.76 -18.44 21.10
C GLU A 393 24.00 -19.48 20.27
N VAL A 394 24.74 -20.43 19.71
CA VAL A 394 24.18 -21.57 18.97
C VAL A 394 23.80 -22.65 19.96
N LYS A 395 22.52 -23.02 19.96
CA LYS A 395 21.98 -24.13 20.74
C LYS A 395 21.56 -25.24 19.79
N GLN A 396 21.84 -26.49 20.15
CA GLN A 396 21.36 -27.64 19.39
C GLN A 396 19.93 -27.98 19.82
N TYR A 397 19.00 -28.07 18.86
CA TYR A 397 17.64 -28.56 19.12
C TYR A 397 17.58 -30.07 18.95
N CYS A 398 17.94 -30.58 17.76
CA CYS A 398 17.94 -32.01 17.49
C CYS A 398 19.05 -32.42 16.53
N LYS A 399 19.53 -33.67 16.66
CA LYS A 399 20.40 -34.31 15.65
C LYS A 399 19.54 -35.19 14.74
N SER A 400 19.84 -35.20 13.45
CA SER A 400 19.09 -36.06 12.53
C SER A 400 19.40 -37.53 12.77
N THR A 401 18.37 -38.36 12.64
CA THR A 401 18.50 -39.83 12.63
C THR A 401 18.61 -40.42 11.22
N THR A 402 18.24 -39.65 10.19
CA THR A 402 17.99 -40.18 8.83
C THR A 402 18.51 -39.31 7.69
N ALA A 403 18.68 -38.00 7.89
CA ALA A 403 19.03 -37.06 6.83
C ALA A 403 20.41 -36.41 7.08
N PRO A 404 21.20 -36.16 6.02
CA PRO A 404 22.54 -35.58 6.16
C PRO A 404 22.52 -34.06 6.35
N TRP A 405 21.37 -33.40 6.15
CA TRP A 405 21.26 -31.94 6.10
C TRP A 405 21.36 -31.31 7.48
N LYS A 406 22.09 -30.20 7.58
CA LYS A 406 22.20 -29.38 8.78
C LYS A 406 21.63 -27.98 8.54
N ILE A 407 20.58 -27.62 9.27
CA ILE A 407 19.89 -26.32 9.13
C ILE A 407 20.03 -25.50 10.41
N LEU A 408 20.23 -24.19 10.25
CA LEU A 408 20.21 -23.22 11.35
C LEU A 408 18.90 -22.43 11.36
N THR A 409 18.26 -22.32 12.53
CA THR A 409 17.12 -21.42 12.74
C THR A 409 17.56 -20.18 13.51
N VAL A 410 17.31 -18.99 12.97
CA VAL A 410 17.59 -17.71 13.66
C VAL A 410 16.26 -17.06 14.01
N SER A 411 16.01 -16.79 15.29
CA SER A 411 14.79 -16.11 15.73
C SER A 411 15.02 -14.63 16.01
N MET A 412 14.20 -13.80 15.35
CA MET A 412 14.09 -12.35 15.59
C MET A 412 12.92 -12.00 16.53
N GLY A 413 12.20 -13.00 17.05
CA GLY A 413 10.90 -12.85 17.71
C GLY A 413 9.75 -13.03 16.72
N GLY A 414 8.80 -12.10 16.72
CA GLY A 414 7.63 -12.10 15.85
C GLY A 414 6.36 -12.65 16.50
N THR A 415 5.26 -12.73 15.73
CA THR A 415 3.91 -13.06 16.24
C THR A 415 3.86 -14.39 16.99
N PHE A 416 4.59 -15.41 16.53
CA PHE A 416 4.73 -16.69 17.22
C PHE A 416 5.29 -16.56 18.65
N TYR A 417 6.13 -15.55 18.88
CA TYR A 417 6.69 -15.20 20.18
C TYR A 417 5.79 -14.30 21.02
N MET A 418 4.51 -14.15 20.68
CA MET A 418 3.58 -13.32 21.45
C MET A 418 2.63 -14.18 22.31
N GLU A 419 2.42 -13.74 23.55
CA GLU A 419 1.45 -14.31 24.51
C GLU A 419 0.64 -13.18 25.16
N PRO A 420 -0.62 -13.43 25.58
CA PRO A 420 -1.42 -12.42 26.24
C PRO A 420 -0.80 -12.06 27.60
N ASN A 421 -0.65 -10.76 27.86
CA ASN A 421 -0.25 -10.25 29.17
C ASN A 421 -1.46 -10.22 30.14
N ALA A 422 -1.27 -9.70 31.36
CA ALA A 422 -2.33 -9.62 32.37
C ALA A 422 -3.58 -8.80 31.93
N SER A 423 -3.42 -7.89 30.96
CA SER A 423 -4.51 -7.11 30.36
C SER A 423 -5.09 -7.75 29.09
N GLY A 424 -4.62 -8.94 28.69
CA GLY A 424 -5.09 -9.65 27.49
C GLY A 424 -4.44 -9.18 26.18
N VAL A 425 -3.60 -8.14 26.20
CA VAL A 425 -2.87 -7.63 25.03
C VAL A 425 -1.67 -8.52 24.74
N LEU A 426 -1.42 -8.79 23.45
CA LEU A 426 -0.29 -9.61 23.03
C LEU A 426 1.04 -8.88 23.26
N ALA A 427 1.95 -9.55 23.96
CA ALA A 427 3.29 -9.07 24.26
C ALA A 427 4.33 -10.19 24.08
N PRO A 428 5.62 -9.85 23.88
CA PRO A 428 6.67 -10.86 23.73
C PRO A 428 6.75 -11.84 24.91
N THR A 429 6.78 -13.14 24.62
CA THR A 429 6.91 -14.22 25.60
C THR A 429 8.31 -14.25 26.20
N LYS A 430 8.40 -14.80 27.42
CA LYS A 430 9.66 -15.07 28.12
C LYS A 430 10.15 -16.51 27.94
N LYS A 431 9.38 -17.37 27.26
CA LYS A 431 9.74 -18.77 27.02
C LYS A 431 10.88 -18.88 25.99
N PRO A 432 11.83 -19.80 26.17
CA PRO A 432 12.88 -20.03 25.18
C PRO A 432 12.34 -20.72 23.93
N LEU A 433 13.02 -20.55 22.79
CA LEU A 433 12.63 -21.13 21.51
C LEU A 433 12.46 -22.66 21.57
N GLY A 434 13.38 -23.34 22.25
CA GLY A 434 13.39 -24.81 22.35
C GLY A 434 12.05 -25.35 22.86
N ASP A 435 11.56 -24.79 23.96
CA ASP A 435 10.27 -25.18 24.56
C ASP A 435 9.11 -24.95 23.58
N LEU A 436 9.14 -23.85 22.83
CA LEU A 436 8.09 -23.54 21.86
C LEU A 436 8.13 -24.50 20.65
N LEU A 437 9.34 -24.89 20.21
CA LEU A 437 9.51 -25.90 19.15
C LEU A 437 9.03 -27.27 19.61
N ASP A 438 9.35 -27.71 20.83
CA ASP A 438 8.94 -29.01 21.38
C ASP A 438 7.41 -29.16 21.45
N ILE A 439 6.73 -28.06 21.76
CA ILE A 439 5.26 -28.01 21.83
C ILE A 439 4.64 -28.08 20.43
N LYS A 440 5.26 -27.46 19.42
CA LYS A 440 4.63 -27.18 18.12
C LYS A 440 5.05 -28.08 16.99
N VAL A 441 6.26 -28.64 17.05
CA VAL A 441 6.85 -29.33 15.90
C VAL A 441 7.58 -30.58 16.37
N ARG A 442 6.99 -31.75 16.06
CA ARG A 442 7.55 -33.07 16.40
C ARG A 442 8.10 -33.78 15.16
N GLY A 443 9.11 -34.62 15.34
CA GLY A 443 9.65 -35.46 14.28
C GLY A 443 10.65 -34.76 13.35
N LEU A 444 11.16 -33.58 13.73
CA LEU A 444 12.14 -32.84 12.94
C LEU A 444 13.47 -33.57 12.79
N GLU A 445 13.83 -34.42 13.77
CA GLU A 445 15.01 -35.29 13.74
C GLU A 445 15.00 -36.25 12.54
N ARG A 446 13.81 -36.56 11.99
CA ARG A 446 13.68 -37.37 10.76
C ARG A 446 13.92 -36.58 9.48
N LEU A 447 13.92 -35.24 9.55
CA LEU A 447 14.07 -34.35 8.40
C LEU A 447 15.47 -33.75 8.31
N THR A 448 16.06 -33.31 9.43
CA THR A 448 17.34 -32.59 9.44
C THR A 448 17.95 -32.51 10.85
N SER A 449 19.25 -32.21 10.93
CA SER A 449 19.86 -31.74 12.18
C SER A 449 19.59 -30.25 12.32
N LEU A 450 18.96 -29.84 13.43
CA LEU A 450 18.52 -28.47 13.64
C LEU A 450 19.26 -27.84 14.82
N ASP A 451 19.97 -26.76 14.53
CA ASP A 451 20.50 -25.85 15.53
C ASP A 451 19.69 -24.53 15.48
N TYR A 452 19.68 -23.76 16.57
CA TYR A 452 19.00 -22.48 16.63
C TYR A 452 19.77 -21.40 17.39
N ILE A 453 19.48 -20.14 17.07
CA ILE A 453 19.96 -18.94 17.77
C ILE A 453 18.74 -18.07 18.11
N GLU A 454 18.61 -17.71 19.39
CA GLU A 454 17.65 -16.72 19.88
C GLU A 454 18.27 -15.33 19.77
N PHE A 455 18.28 -14.80 18.55
CA PHE A 455 19.06 -13.62 18.22
C PHE A 455 18.48 -12.34 18.85
N MET A 456 17.16 -12.18 18.78
CA MET A 456 16.41 -11.17 19.51
C MET A 456 14.94 -11.56 19.66
N ASN A 457 14.20 -10.82 20.49
CA ASN A 457 12.75 -10.92 20.60
C ASN A 457 12.15 -9.51 20.55
N MET A 458 11.93 -9.00 19.34
CA MET A 458 11.38 -7.66 19.09
C MET A 458 10.11 -7.74 18.25
N ASP A 459 9.22 -6.76 18.44
CA ASP A 459 8.12 -6.53 17.51
C ASP A 459 8.69 -6.15 16.14
N SER A 460 8.12 -6.69 15.07
CA SER A 460 8.62 -6.43 13.71
C SER A 460 8.54 -4.95 13.31
N THR A 461 7.60 -4.19 13.85
CA THR A 461 7.47 -2.76 13.57
C THR A 461 8.64 -1.93 14.12
N ASP A 462 9.35 -2.44 15.13
CA ASP A 462 10.54 -1.82 15.73
C ASP A 462 11.86 -2.35 15.13
N ILE A 463 11.81 -3.26 14.14
CA ILE A 463 13.01 -3.76 13.48
C ILE A 463 13.58 -2.70 12.54
N GLU A 464 14.74 -2.16 12.94
CA GLU A 464 15.55 -1.20 12.19
C GLU A 464 16.72 -1.80 11.41
N HIS A 465 17.41 -0.97 10.63
CA HIS A 465 18.41 -1.36 9.64
C HIS A 465 19.61 -1.94 10.34
N ARG A 466 19.99 -1.35 11.47
CA ARG A 466 21.03 -1.89 12.36
C ARG A 466 20.75 -3.33 12.76
N HIS A 467 19.50 -3.72 13.03
CA HIS A 467 19.17 -5.10 13.39
C HIS A 467 19.29 -6.03 12.18
N ARG A 468 18.89 -5.57 10.99
CA ARG A 468 19.07 -6.32 9.73
C ARG A 468 20.54 -6.49 9.36
N VAL A 469 21.37 -5.47 9.59
CA VAL A 469 22.82 -5.55 9.40
C VAL A 469 23.44 -6.63 10.28
N GLU A 470 23.06 -6.66 11.56
CA GLU A 470 23.58 -7.68 12.47
C GLU A 470 23.07 -9.09 12.09
N LEU A 471 21.82 -9.22 11.63
CA LEU A 471 21.30 -10.47 11.06
C LEU A 471 22.08 -10.90 9.81
N ALA A 472 22.36 -9.98 8.88
CA ALA A 472 23.14 -10.28 7.67
C ALA A 472 24.57 -10.72 8.00
N LYS A 473 25.23 -10.06 8.97
CA LYS A 473 26.56 -10.47 9.47
C LYS A 473 26.50 -11.86 10.11
N LEU A 474 25.46 -12.16 10.88
CA LEU A 474 25.25 -13.48 11.47
C LEU A 474 25.11 -14.55 10.38
N ILE A 475 24.23 -14.32 9.40
CA ILE A 475 24.03 -15.23 8.26
C ILE A 475 25.36 -15.45 7.52
N ALA A 476 26.08 -14.37 7.19
CA ALA A 476 27.37 -14.46 6.50
C ALA A 476 28.43 -15.24 7.30
N ARG A 477 28.40 -15.17 8.64
CA ARG A 477 29.32 -15.90 9.52
C ARG A 477 29.03 -17.41 9.55
N TYR A 478 27.75 -17.79 9.45
CA TYR A 478 27.31 -19.18 9.61
C TYR A 478 26.95 -19.88 8.30
N LYS A 479 26.85 -19.19 7.15
CA LYS A 479 26.43 -19.76 5.85
C LYS A 479 27.22 -21.01 5.44
N ASP A 480 28.52 -21.08 5.77
CA ASP A 480 29.39 -22.19 5.37
C ASP A 480 29.36 -23.35 6.37
N LYS A 481 28.73 -23.18 7.55
CA LYS A 481 28.58 -24.20 8.59
C LYS A 481 27.25 -24.97 8.50
N TYR A 482 26.34 -24.53 7.64
CA TYR A 482 24.99 -25.08 7.47
C TYR A 482 24.63 -25.19 5.99
N ASP A 483 23.67 -26.04 5.67
CA ASP A 483 23.18 -26.27 4.31
C ASP A 483 22.08 -25.27 3.92
N GLY A 484 21.39 -24.72 4.91
CA GLY A 484 20.41 -23.64 4.77
C GLY A 484 20.10 -22.98 6.11
N ILE A 485 19.43 -21.84 6.05
CA ILE A 485 19.08 -21.03 7.22
C ILE A 485 17.59 -20.70 7.15
N VAL A 486 16.87 -20.86 8.26
CA VAL A 486 15.50 -20.36 8.44
C VAL A 486 15.53 -19.15 9.37
N VAL A 487 14.87 -18.06 8.99
CA VAL A 487 14.75 -16.86 9.82
C VAL A 487 13.30 -16.73 10.28
N LEU A 488 13.06 -16.81 11.60
CA LEU A 488 11.76 -16.54 12.20
C LEU A 488 11.62 -15.04 12.43
N HIS A 489 10.59 -14.44 11.84
CA HIS A 489 10.39 -13.00 11.84
C HIS A 489 8.92 -12.64 12.10
N GLY A 490 8.68 -11.46 12.67
CA GLY A 490 7.32 -10.90 12.79
C GLY A 490 6.77 -10.51 11.43
N THR A 491 5.46 -10.69 11.23
CA THR A 491 4.83 -10.61 9.91
C THR A 491 4.79 -9.20 9.33
N ASP A 492 4.73 -8.17 10.17
CA ASP A 492 4.43 -6.79 9.73
C ASP A 492 5.52 -6.18 8.86
N THR A 493 6.79 -6.50 9.14
CA THR A 493 7.93 -6.01 8.36
C THR A 493 8.76 -7.13 7.74
N LEU A 494 8.23 -8.36 7.71
CA LEU A 494 8.93 -9.53 7.15
C LEU A 494 9.39 -9.27 5.72
N ALA A 495 8.50 -8.75 4.87
CA ALA A 495 8.79 -8.44 3.46
C ALA A 495 9.91 -7.39 3.30
N TYR A 496 9.90 -6.34 4.12
CA TYR A 496 10.96 -5.33 4.15
C TYR A 496 12.30 -5.94 4.57
N SER A 497 12.31 -6.79 5.61
CA SER A 497 13.52 -7.47 6.06
C SER A 497 14.05 -8.45 5.01
N ALA A 498 13.19 -9.23 4.37
CA ALA A 498 13.59 -10.14 3.30
C ALA A 498 14.18 -9.38 2.10
N SER A 499 13.58 -8.25 1.71
CA SER A 499 14.10 -7.38 0.64
C SER A 499 15.46 -6.78 1.00
N SER A 500 15.58 -6.21 2.20
CA SER A 500 16.83 -5.61 2.69
C SER A 500 17.97 -6.61 2.73
N ILE A 501 17.72 -7.81 3.29
CA ILE A 501 18.71 -8.87 3.41
C ILE A 501 19.12 -9.43 2.04
N SER A 502 18.21 -9.43 1.05
CA SER A 502 18.54 -9.77 -0.33
C SER A 502 19.62 -8.85 -0.90
N TYR A 503 19.52 -7.54 -0.66
CA TYR A 503 20.52 -6.57 -1.09
C TYR A 503 21.79 -6.58 -0.23
N MET A 504 21.71 -6.96 1.04
CA MET A 504 22.90 -7.10 1.90
C MET A 504 23.75 -8.32 1.55
N LEU A 505 23.13 -9.43 1.13
CA LEU A 505 23.77 -10.73 0.91
C LEU A 505 23.80 -11.10 -0.59
N LEU A 506 24.25 -10.16 -1.42
CA LEU A 506 24.32 -10.35 -2.87
C LEU A 506 25.19 -11.57 -3.23
N GLY A 507 24.66 -12.46 -4.08
CA GLY A 507 25.37 -13.66 -4.51
C GLY A 507 25.45 -14.77 -3.46
N ILE A 508 24.57 -14.77 -2.45
CA ILE A 508 24.49 -15.88 -1.49
C ILE A 508 24.17 -17.19 -2.20
N ASP A 509 24.94 -18.23 -1.86
CA ASP A 509 24.90 -19.58 -2.43
C ASP A 509 24.15 -20.58 -1.53
N LYS A 510 23.51 -20.09 -0.47
CA LYS A 510 22.68 -20.85 0.47
C LYS A 510 21.24 -20.34 0.44
N ASP A 511 20.29 -21.21 0.75
CA ASP A 511 18.92 -20.75 1.01
C ASP A 511 18.86 -20.09 2.38
N VAL A 512 18.25 -18.90 2.40
CA VAL A 512 17.82 -18.23 3.61
C VAL A 512 16.33 -18.01 3.49
N VAL A 513 15.54 -18.79 4.23
CA VAL A 513 14.08 -18.76 4.13
C VAL A 513 13.50 -18.04 5.34
N PHE A 514 12.94 -16.87 5.11
CA PHE A 514 12.14 -16.14 6.09
C PHE A 514 10.78 -16.80 6.24
N THR A 515 10.31 -16.89 7.49
CA THR A 515 8.96 -17.35 7.80
C THR A 515 8.50 -16.76 9.13
N GLY A 516 7.24 -17.01 9.48
CA GLY A 516 6.61 -16.52 10.70
C GLY A 516 5.24 -17.17 10.88
N ALA A 517 4.39 -16.52 11.66
CA ALA A 517 3.00 -16.95 11.87
C ALA A 517 2.10 -15.73 11.88
N GLN A 518 0.90 -15.85 11.31
CA GLN A 518 -0.10 -14.79 11.42
C GLN A 518 -0.83 -14.87 12.77
N ARG A 519 -0.83 -16.04 13.39
CA ARG A 519 -1.42 -16.28 14.71
C ARG A 519 -0.36 -16.45 15.80
N PRO A 520 -0.63 -15.97 17.02
CA PRO A 520 0.27 -16.13 18.17
C PRO A 520 0.68 -17.58 18.43
N GLY A 521 1.79 -17.78 19.15
CA GLY A 521 2.30 -19.12 19.47
C GLY A 521 1.38 -19.95 20.37
N TYR A 522 0.46 -19.34 21.11
CA TYR A 522 -0.54 -20.06 21.89
C TYR A 522 -1.76 -20.45 21.03
N GLY A 523 -2.42 -21.56 21.37
CA GLY A 523 -3.59 -22.04 20.62
C GLY A 523 -3.27 -22.54 19.19
N SER A 524 -4.23 -22.42 18.28
CA SER A 524 -4.16 -22.88 16.89
C SER A 524 -3.37 -21.92 15.98
N SER A 525 -2.06 -21.85 16.22
CA SER A 525 -1.08 -21.12 15.42
C SER A 525 -0.85 -21.78 14.05
N ASP A 526 -0.48 -21.00 13.04
CA ASP A 526 0.01 -21.46 11.74
C ASP A 526 1.54 -21.62 11.66
N PHE A 527 2.24 -21.37 12.78
CA PHE A 527 3.70 -21.46 12.89
C PHE A 527 4.25 -22.83 12.49
N ASP A 528 3.66 -23.90 13.03
CA ASP A 528 4.10 -25.28 12.81
C ASP A 528 4.13 -25.62 11.31
N ARG A 529 3.07 -25.26 10.59
CA ARG A 529 2.93 -25.47 9.17
C ARG A 529 3.94 -24.64 8.39
N ASN A 530 4.04 -23.33 8.69
CA ASN A 530 4.92 -22.43 7.95
C ASN A 530 6.39 -22.80 8.15
N PHE A 531 6.79 -23.11 9.39
CA PHE A 531 8.15 -23.49 9.75
C PHE A 531 8.57 -24.83 9.11
N VAL A 532 7.73 -25.87 9.20
CA VAL A 532 8.02 -27.16 8.55
C VAL A 532 8.12 -27.01 7.04
N LYS A 533 7.25 -26.20 6.43
CA LYS A 533 7.31 -25.93 4.99
C LYS A 533 8.58 -25.17 4.59
N ALA A 534 9.05 -24.23 5.41
CA ALA A 534 10.32 -23.55 5.19
C ALA A 534 11.50 -24.53 5.20
N LEU A 535 11.57 -25.42 6.20
CA LEU A 535 12.58 -26.47 6.29
C LEU A 535 12.54 -27.40 5.07
N LYS A 536 11.35 -27.90 4.74
CA LYS A 536 11.17 -28.81 3.61
C LYS A 536 11.51 -28.14 2.27
N ALA A 537 11.25 -26.84 2.09
CA ALA A 537 11.63 -26.13 0.87
C ALA A 537 13.16 -26.13 0.66
N ILE A 538 13.93 -25.91 1.72
CA ILE A 538 15.40 -25.99 1.70
C ILE A 538 15.83 -27.42 1.37
N ILE A 539 15.30 -28.42 2.09
CA ILE A 539 15.65 -29.84 1.92
C ILE A 539 15.33 -30.32 0.51
N THR A 540 14.13 -30.02 -0.01
CA THR A 540 13.72 -30.40 -1.37
C THR A 540 14.69 -29.83 -2.41
N ARG A 541 15.15 -28.58 -2.26
CA ARG A 541 16.16 -28.04 -3.19
C ARG A 541 17.50 -28.78 -3.05
N LEU A 542 17.94 -29.09 -1.84
CA LEU A 542 19.20 -29.83 -1.60
C LEU A 542 19.16 -31.25 -2.18
N GLU A 543 18.00 -31.91 -2.16
CA GLU A 543 17.81 -33.27 -2.68
C GLU A 543 17.67 -33.34 -4.21
N GLN A 544 17.17 -32.28 -4.85
CA GLN A 544 17.09 -32.23 -6.30
C GLN A 544 18.51 -32.13 -6.91
N LYS A 545 19.02 -33.24 -7.46
CA LYS A 545 20.34 -33.29 -8.14
C LYS A 545 20.49 -32.16 -9.19
N GLN A 546 21.70 -31.59 -9.29
CA GLN A 546 22.04 -30.42 -10.12
C GLN A 546 21.61 -30.50 -11.60
N GLU A 547 21.40 -31.69 -12.16
CA GLU A 547 20.95 -31.87 -13.56
C GLU A 547 19.45 -31.61 -13.77
N LYS A 548 18.62 -31.60 -12.70
CA LYS A 548 17.17 -31.34 -12.76
C LYS A 548 16.73 -30.08 -12.01
N SER A 549 17.47 -29.61 -11.02
CA SER A 549 17.14 -28.36 -10.32
C SER A 549 17.89 -27.18 -10.90
N ARG A 550 17.17 -26.28 -11.57
CA ARG A 550 17.70 -24.94 -11.91
C ARG A 550 17.40 -23.90 -10.82
N VAL A 551 16.71 -24.29 -9.74
CA VAL A 551 16.25 -23.39 -8.68
C VAL A 551 17.44 -22.86 -7.88
N ARG A 552 17.67 -21.56 -7.97
CA ARG A 552 18.85 -20.95 -7.35
C ARG A 552 18.68 -20.76 -5.83
N PRO A 553 19.77 -20.90 -5.06
CA PRO A 553 19.79 -20.43 -3.68
C PRO A 553 19.57 -18.92 -3.60
N GLY A 554 19.18 -18.43 -2.43
CA GLY A 554 18.87 -17.02 -2.24
C GLY A 554 17.94 -16.77 -1.07
N ILE A 555 17.60 -15.50 -0.86
CA ILE A 555 16.64 -15.08 0.15
C ILE A 555 15.22 -15.35 -0.35
N LYS A 556 14.44 -16.10 0.42
CA LYS A 556 13.06 -16.47 0.10
C LYS A 556 12.14 -16.26 1.30
N VAL A 557 10.84 -16.20 1.06
CA VAL A 557 9.82 -16.22 2.11
C VAL A 557 8.94 -17.46 1.90
N ALA A 558 8.80 -18.27 2.95
CA ALA A 558 7.86 -19.38 3.00
C ALA A 558 6.70 -19.03 3.93
N PHE A 559 5.50 -18.92 3.38
CA PHE A 559 4.31 -18.61 4.16
C PHE A 559 3.07 -19.22 3.51
N GLY A 560 2.19 -19.82 4.31
CA GLY A 560 1.00 -20.47 3.78
C GLY A 560 1.36 -21.66 2.89
N ASP A 561 0.93 -21.61 1.63
CA ASP A 561 1.25 -22.57 0.56
C ASP A 561 2.22 -22.01 -0.50
N LYS A 562 2.88 -20.88 -0.22
CA LYS A 562 3.71 -20.14 -1.18
C LYS A 562 5.16 -20.07 -0.72
N LEU A 563 6.07 -20.29 -1.67
CA LEU A 563 7.47 -19.89 -1.57
C LEU A 563 7.70 -18.73 -2.54
N MET A 564 8.25 -17.62 -2.05
CA MET A 564 8.38 -16.36 -2.80
C MET A 564 9.83 -15.83 -2.74
N ILE A 565 10.28 -15.06 -3.73
CA ILE A 565 11.58 -14.37 -3.68
C ILE A 565 11.48 -13.23 -2.66
N GLY A 566 12.51 -13.05 -1.81
CA GLY A 566 12.51 -12.05 -0.76
C GLY A 566 12.19 -10.61 -1.21
N THR A 567 12.51 -10.25 -2.45
CA THR A 567 12.30 -8.92 -3.05
C THR A 567 10.98 -8.74 -3.78
N THR A 568 10.13 -9.76 -3.84
CA THR A 568 8.84 -9.70 -4.55
C THR A 568 7.64 -9.90 -3.63
N VAL A 569 7.87 -9.97 -2.32
CA VAL A 569 6.84 -10.29 -1.32
C VAL A 569 6.15 -9.03 -0.81
N ILE A 570 4.82 -9.05 -0.77
CA ILE A 570 3.98 -8.09 -0.05
C ILE A 570 3.15 -8.81 1.02
N LYS A 571 2.76 -8.12 2.09
CA LYS A 571 1.72 -8.58 3.02
C LYS A 571 0.37 -8.04 2.54
N GLU A 572 -0.52 -8.93 2.10
CA GLU A 572 -1.81 -8.55 1.52
C GLU A 572 -2.99 -8.67 2.50
N ASP A 573 -2.85 -9.46 3.57
CA ASP A 573 -3.95 -9.80 4.48
C ASP A 573 -3.49 -9.82 5.93
N GLU A 574 -4.26 -9.16 6.81
CA GLU A 574 -3.97 -9.11 8.25
C GLU A 574 -4.54 -10.26 9.09
N HIS A 575 -5.44 -11.07 8.57
CA HIS A 575 -6.03 -12.17 9.34
C HIS A 575 -5.85 -13.53 8.66
N GLY A 576 -5.66 -13.52 7.34
CA GLY A 576 -5.50 -14.72 6.53
C GLY A 576 -4.23 -15.50 6.83
N ILE A 577 -4.35 -16.83 6.88
CA ILE A 577 -3.22 -17.76 7.01
C ILE A 577 -2.32 -17.82 5.76
N ASN A 578 -2.76 -17.21 4.66
CA ASN A 578 -2.02 -17.03 3.42
C ASN A 578 -1.76 -15.53 3.20
N ALA A 579 -1.26 -14.85 4.25
CA ALA A 579 -1.14 -13.39 4.34
C ALA A 579 -0.20 -12.74 3.32
N PHE A 580 0.70 -13.52 2.72
CA PHE A 580 1.73 -13.00 1.82
C PHE A 580 1.49 -13.50 0.40
N ALA A 581 1.80 -12.62 -0.56
CA ALA A 581 1.76 -12.93 -1.96
C ALA A 581 2.82 -12.10 -2.71
N PRO A 582 3.29 -12.56 -3.86
CA PRO A 582 3.80 -11.64 -4.87
C PRO A 582 2.64 -10.89 -5.52
N ILE A 583 2.91 -9.71 -6.08
CA ILE A 583 1.98 -9.09 -7.03
C ILE A 583 1.80 -10.02 -8.25
N GLU A 584 0.68 -9.93 -8.97
CA GLU A 584 0.30 -10.90 -10.02
C GLU A 584 1.35 -11.10 -11.12
N LYS A 585 2.26 -10.13 -11.28
CA LYS A 585 3.33 -10.13 -12.28
C LYS A 585 4.58 -10.89 -11.85
N HIS A 586 4.77 -11.10 -10.55
CA HIS A 586 5.91 -11.83 -10.02
C HIS A 586 5.53 -13.28 -9.76
N GLU A 587 6.30 -14.19 -10.33
CA GLU A 587 6.06 -15.62 -10.18
C GLU A 587 6.44 -16.10 -8.76
N LEU A 588 5.83 -17.20 -8.34
CA LEU A 588 6.23 -17.89 -7.10
C LEU A 588 7.58 -18.60 -7.32
N ALA A 589 8.40 -18.67 -6.27
CA ALA A 589 9.59 -19.52 -6.25
C ALA A 589 9.23 -21.01 -6.02
N GLY A 590 7.99 -21.28 -5.61
CA GLY A 590 7.47 -22.63 -5.44
C GLY A 590 6.10 -22.68 -4.79
N LYS A 591 5.43 -23.83 -4.91
CA LYS A 591 4.20 -24.16 -4.18
C LYS A 591 4.54 -25.14 -3.06
N LEU A 592 4.13 -24.77 -1.84
CA LEU A 592 4.37 -25.53 -0.60
C LEU A 592 3.10 -26.31 -0.23
N ALA A 593 2.66 -27.19 -1.12
CA ALA A 593 1.48 -28.04 -0.91
C ALA A 593 1.87 -29.37 -0.21
N TYR A 594 1.09 -30.44 -0.42
CA TYR A 594 1.45 -31.78 0.06
C TYR A 594 2.79 -32.24 -0.53
N GLN A 595 2.99 -31.99 -1.83
CA GLN A 595 4.30 -32.03 -2.48
C GLN A 595 4.84 -30.61 -2.60
N ILE A 596 6.15 -30.46 -2.42
CA ILE A 596 6.84 -29.19 -2.62
C ILE A 596 7.32 -29.14 -4.07
N GLU A 597 6.79 -28.17 -4.80
CA GLU A 597 7.20 -27.86 -6.15
C GLU A 597 8.01 -26.57 -6.11
N LEU A 598 9.21 -26.60 -6.69
CA LEU A 598 10.10 -25.44 -6.76
C LEU A 598 10.21 -24.99 -8.22
N TYR A 599 10.25 -23.67 -8.44
CA TYR A 599 10.27 -23.05 -9.75
C TYR A 599 11.55 -22.21 -9.93
N ASP A 600 12.19 -22.30 -11.09
CA ASP A 600 13.39 -21.51 -11.40
C ASP A 600 13.04 -20.16 -12.05
N ILE A 601 12.63 -19.24 -11.19
CA ILE A 601 12.19 -17.90 -11.59
C ILE A 601 13.33 -16.86 -11.58
N THR A 602 14.52 -17.24 -11.08
CA THR A 602 15.69 -16.34 -11.00
C THR A 602 16.78 -16.67 -12.02
N SER A 603 16.52 -17.59 -12.96
CA SER A 603 17.41 -17.90 -14.07
C SER A 603 17.96 -16.66 -14.80
N LYS A 604 17.15 -15.61 -14.88
CA LYS A 604 17.47 -14.33 -15.54
C LYS A 604 18.32 -13.37 -14.70
N VAL A 605 18.46 -13.58 -13.39
CA VAL A 605 19.30 -12.75 -12.52
C VAL A 605 20.77 -13.04 -12.83
N LYS A 606 21.63 -12.02 -12.98
CA LYS A 606 23.06 -12.25 -13.22
C LYS A 606 23.74 -12.88 -11.98
N LEU A 607 24.43 -14.00 -12.18
CA LEU A 607 25.28 -14.63 -11.16
C LEU A 607 26.41 -13.67 -10.75
N ARG A 608 26.73 -13.66 -9.46
CA ARG A 608 27.78 -12.79 -8.89
C ARG A 608 28.44 -13.45 -7.68
N PRO A 609 29.71 -13.15 -7.40
CA PRO A 609 30.37 -13.62 -6.18
C PRO A 609 29.65 -13.10 -4.93
N PHE A 610 29.65 -13.92 -3.88
CA PHE A 610 29.10 -13.54 -2.59
C PHE A 610 29.70 -12.21 -2.07
N SER A 611 28.84 -11.40 -1.49
CA SER A 611 29.13 -10.03 -1.05
C SER A 611 28.29 -9.71 0.17
N LEU A 612 28.91 -9.16 1.22
CA LEU A 612 28.20 -8.60 2.35
C LEU A 612 28.27 -7.07 2.29
N PHE A 613 27.12 -6.41 2.20
CA PHE A 613 26.98 -4.95 2.23
C PHE A 613 26.05 -4.53 3.37
N THR A 614 26.51 -3.63 4.23
CA THR A 614 25.86 -3.28 5.51
C THR A 614 25.57 -1.79 5.66
N LYS A 615 25.89 -0.98 4.64
CA LYS A 615 25.90 0.49 4.75
C LYS A 615 24.78 1.09 3.90
N PHE A 616 23.56 1.15 4.43
CA PHE A 616 22.46 1.81 3.76
C PHE A 616 22.36 3.27 4.23
N ASP A 617 21.79 4.11 3.37
CA ASP A 617 21.33 5.44 3.76
C ASP A 617 19.88 5.34 4.25
N ILE A 618 19.64 5.71 5.52
CA ILE A 618 18.30 5.68 6.13
C ILE A 618 17.57 7.04 6.00
N GLY A 619 18.19 8.04 5.39
CA GLY A 619 17.57 9.33 5.06
C GLY A 619 16.57 9.26 3.90
N VAL A 620 16.06 8.08 3.55
CA VAL A 620 15.10 7.90 2.47
C VAL A 620 13.68 8.05 3.01
N ALA A 621 12.92 8.98 2.43
CA ALA A 621 11.51 9.15 2.75
C ALA A 621 10.60 8.46 1.74
N TYR A 622 9.40 8.07 2.18
CA TYR A 622 8.33 7.61 1.32
C TYR A 622 7.19 8.64 1.30
N PHE A 623 6.69 8.96 0.11
CA PHE A 623 5.57 9.86 -0.10
C PHE A 623 4.54 9.18 -0.99
N GLU A 624 3.34 8.93 -0.49
CA GLU A 624 2.29 8.30 -1.28
C GLU A 624 1.32 9.35 -1.83
N CYS A 625 1.10 9.33 -3.15
CA CYS A 625 0.10 10.18 -3.78
C CYS A 625 -1.30 9.75 -3.35
N VAL A 626 -2.07 10.69 -2.80
CA VAL A 626 -3.50 10.52 -2.48
C VAL A 626 -4.31 11.71 -2.99
N SER A 627 -5.61 11.54 -3.16
CA SER A 627 -6.47 12.59 -3.75
C SER A 627 -6.53 13.82 -2.86
N ALA A 628 -6.49 15.00 -3.50
CA ALA A 628 -6.59 16.30 -2.85
C ALA A 628 -5.60 16.54 -1.68
N ILE A 629 -4.44 15.86 -1.67
CA ILE A 629 -3.38 16.15 -0.69
C ILE A 629 -2.67 17.46 -1.04
N ASP A 630 -2.33 18.23 -0.02
CA ASP A 630 -1.59 19.47 -0.19
C ASP A 630 -0.14 19.18 -0.59
N ILE A 631 0.26 19.74 -1.73
CA ILE A 631 1.59 19.56 -2.31
C ILE A 631 2.69 20.18 -1.44
N LYS A 632 2.34 21.12 -0.55
CA LYS A 632 3.24 21.68 0.45
C LYS A 632 3.89 20.58 1.31
N GLN A 633 3.20 19.47 1.54
CA GLN A 633 3.74 18.33 2.27
C GLN A 633 4.94 17.70 1.54
N PHE A 634 4.87 17.59 0.21
CA PHE A 634 6.00 17.11 -0.59
C PHE A 634 7.13 18.14 -0.67
N GLU A 635 6.79 19.43 -0.77
CA GLU A 635 7.77 20.53 -0.73
C GLU A 635 8.58 20.50 0.58
N ASN A 636 7.90 20.46 1.73
CA ASN A 636 8.54 20.37 3.05
C ASN A 636 9.46 19.13 3.16
N LEU A 637 9.09 18.04 2.49
CA LEU A 637 9.87 16.80 2.46
C LEU A 637 11.17 16.96 1.66
N ILE A 638 11.10 17.57 0.48
CA ILE A 638 12.29 17.78 -0.36
C ILE A 638 13.20 18.88 0.19
N GLU A 639 12.67 19.81 1.01
CA GLU A 639 13.47 20.82 1.72
C GLU A 639 14.16 20.28 2.98
N ASN A 640 13.66 19.18 3.57
CA ASN A 640 14.21 18.61 4.79
C ASN A 640 15.66 18.12 4.58
N PRO A 641 16.68 18.69 5.26
CA PRO A 641 18.08 18.31 5.05
C PRO A 641 18.40 16.87 5.50
N GLU A 642 17.58 16.27 6.37
CA GLU A 642 17.74 14.88 6.80
C GLU A 642 17.23 13.87 5.76
N VAL A 643 16.43 14.32 4.79
CA VAL A 643 15.95 13.51 3.68
C VAL A 643 16.95 13.57 2.52
N THR A 644 17.61 12.45 2.22
CA THR A 644 18.63 12.34 1.17
C THR A 644 18.08 11.83 -0.17
N ALA A 645 16.96 11.10 -0.16
CA ALA A 645 16.22 10.68 -1.35
C ALA A 645 14.74 10.45 -1.02
N VAL A 646 13.88 10.43 -2.05
CA VAL A 646 12.44 10.17 -1.88
C VAL A 646 11.97 9.08 -2.82
N LEU A 647 11.21 8.14 -2.29
CA LEU A 647 10.40 7.19 -3.05
C LEU A 647 8.95 7.68 -3.08
N ILE A 648 8.38 7.84 -4.27
CA ILE A 648 6.98 8.23 -4.45
C ILE A 648 6.13 7.02 -4.83
N GLY A 649 5.02 6.82 -4.13
CA GLY A 649 3.94 5.93 -4.54
C GLY A 649 2.95 6.64 -5.45
N GLY A 650 3.17 6.59 -6.77
CA GLY A 650 2.25 7.14 -7.77
C GLY A 650 1.07 6.21 -8.06
N TYR A 651 0.10 6.70 -8.82
CA TYR A 651 -1.05 5.90 -9.26
C TYR A 651 -0.70 5.07 -10.48
N ASP A 652 -1.20 3.84 -10.56
CA ASP A 652 -1.20 2.98 -11.75
C ASP A 652 0.08 2.99 -12.61
N THR A 653 0.17 3.82 -13.66
CA THR A 653 1.34 3.95 -14.54
C THR A 653 2.53 4.71 -13.91
N GLY A 654 2.48 5.00 -12.61
CA GLY A 654 3.35 5.97 -11.94
C GLY A 654 2.87 7.42 -12.11
N ASN A 655 1.57 7.59 -12.36
CA ASN A 655 0.92 8.88 -12.53
C ASN A 655 0.84 9.66 -11.20
N MET A 656 0.82 10.99 -11.28
CA MET A 656 0.83 11.93 -10.15
C MET A 656 0.15 13.25 -10.57
N PRO A 657 -0.17 14.15 -9.62
CA PRO A 657 -0.57 15.51 -9.97
C PRO A 657 0.46 16.18 -10.89
N ALA A 658 0.01 16.86 -11.95
CA ALA A 658 0.88 17.39 -13.00
C ALA A 658 1.97 18.33 -12.47
N GLN A 659 1.68 19.07 -11.40
CA GLN A 659 2.62 19.97 -10.74
C GLN A 659 3.82 19.25 -10.10
N MET A 660 3.75 17.95 -9.84
CA MET A 660 4.86 17.16 -9.28
C MET A 660 6.13 17.26 -10.12
N LYS A 661 6.03 17.46 -11.45
CA LYS A 661 7.21 17.62 -12.31
C LYS A 661 8.10 18.79 -11.88
N TYR A 662 7.51 19.88 -11.38
CA TYR A 662 8.28 21.03 -10.90
C TYR A 662 9.02 20.68 -9.61
N TYR A 663 8.36 20.02 -8.66
CA TYR A 663 8.98 19.63 -7.39
C TYR A 663 10.04 18.54 -7.57
N ILE A 664 9.81 17.57 -8.47
CA ILE A 664 10.81 16.58 -8.87
C ILE A 664 12.04 17.29 -9.46
N ALA A 665 11.82 18.22 -10.40
CA ALA A 665 12.91 18.98 -10.99
C ALA A 665 13.68 19.81 -9.96
N THR A 666 13.00 20.44 -9.00
CA THR A 666 13.63 21.18 -7.90
C THR A 666 14.43 20.26 -6.99
N ALA A 667 13.89 19.12 -6.57
CA ALA A 667 14.60 18.15 -5.74
C ALA A 667 15.88 17.64 -6.42
N VAL A 668 15.80 17.34 -7.71
CA VAL A 668 16.94 16.82 -8.49
C VAL A 668 17.96 17.91 -8.80
N ASN A 669 17.54 19.09 -9.24
CA ASN A 669 18.46 20.13 -9.72
C ASN A 669 18.96 21.09 -8.62
N SER A 670 18.15 21.37 -7.61
CA SER A 670 18.49 22.33 -6.55
C SER A 670 18.98 21.64 -5.28
N TYR A 671 18.37 20.50 -4.93
CA TYR A 671 18.71 19.78 -3.70
C TYR A 671 19.59 18.54 -3.92
N ASN A 672 19.86 18.14 -5.17
CA ASN A 672 20.62 16.94 -5.53
C ASN A 672 20.06 15.65 -4.90
N LYS A 673 18.73 15.58 -4.72
CA LYS A 673 18.04 14.43 -4.13
C LYS A 673 17.48 13.52 -5.23
N PRO A 674 17.88 12.24 -5.30
CA PRO A 674 17.23 11.30 -6.20
C PRO A 674 15.76 11.14 -5.84
N ILE A 675 14.90 11.21 -6.86
CA ILE A 675 13.46 10.95 -6.71
C ILE A 675 13.12 9.72 -7.53
N ALA A 676 12.77 8.64 -6.86
CA ALA A 676 12.30 7.42 -7.50
C ALA A 676 10.79 7.26 -7.32
N PHE A 677 10.13 6.55 -8.23
CA PHE A 677 8.70 6.31 -8.11
C PHE A 677 8.26 4.94 -8.60
N ILE A 678 7.26 4.41 -7.91
CA ILE A 678 6.57 3.15 -8.18
C ILE A 678 5.08 3.42 -8.40
N SER A 679 4.34 2.39 -8.80
CA SER A 679 2.91 2.36 -8.58
C SER A 679 2.61 1.87 -7.17
N HIS A 680 1.71 2.53 -6.44
CA HIS A 680 1.19 2.00 -5.18
C HIS A 680 0.02 1.02 -5.37
N ASN A 681 -0.43 0.80 -6.61
CA ASN A 681 -1.48 -0.17 -6.92
C ASN A 681 -0.86 -1.56 -7.18
N ASP A 682 -1.45 -2.62 -6.62
CA ASP A 682 -0.95 -4.01 -6.70
C ASP A 682 -0.48 -4.44 -8.12
N ASN A 683 -1.25 -4.07 -9.14
CA ASN A 683 -1.02 -4.43 -10.54
C ASN A 683 -0.63 -3.23 -11.41
N GLY A 684 -0.26 -2.10 -10.80
CA GLY A 684 0.32 -0.98 -11.55
C GLY A 684 1.76 -1.27 -12.01
N ILE A 685 2.30 -0.42 -12.88
CA ILE A 685 3.71 -0.39 -13.28
C ILE A 685 4.08 1.07 -13.43
N ALA A 686 5.11 1.55 -12.73
CA ALA A 686 5.65 2.87 -13.05
C ALA A 686 6.30 2.82 -14.44
N GLU A 687 5.73 3.47 -15.45
CA GLU A 687 6.24 3.34 -16.82
C GLU A 687 7.49 4.20 -17.04
N VAL A 688 8.54 3.62 -17.63
CA VAL A 688 9.58 4.45 -18.27
C VAL A 688 9.10 4.83 -19.67
N THR A 689 8.77 6.10 -19.85
CA THR A 689 8.38 6.70 -21.13
C THR A 689 8.82 8.16 -21.18
N LEU A 690 8.87 8.75 -22.37
CA LEU A 690 9.06 10.19 -22.58
C LEU A 690 7.79 10.89 -23.06
N GLU A 691 6.72 10.11 -23.23
CA GLU A 691 5.43 10.58 -23.70
C GLU A 691 4.42 10.64 -22.56
N GLY A 692 3.35 11.42 -22.78
CA GLY A 692 2.30 11.60 -21.80
C GLY A 692 2.78 12.20 -20.48
N ARG A 693 1.95 12.04 -19.45
CA ARG A 693 2.16 12.65 -18.13
C ARG A 693 3.33 12.05 -17.38
N THR A 694 3.43 10.71 -17.33
CA THR A 694 4.58 10.03 -16.70
C THR A 694 5.91 10.43 -17.35
N GLY A 695 5.91 10.67 -18.66
CA GLY A 695 7.09 11.17 -19.37
C GLY A 695 7.55 12.56 -18.92
N GLU A 696 6.67 13.42 -18.42
CA GLU A 696 7.06 14.70 -17.83
C GLU A 696 7.83 14.52 -16.52
N PHE A 697 7.44 13.55 -15.69
CA PHE A 697 8.16 13.24 -14.44
C PHE A 697 9.53 12.60 -14.73
N VAL A 698 9.58 11.72 -15.74
CA VAL A 698 10.83 11.14 -16.22
C VAL A 698 11.77 12.22 -16.76
N LYS A 699 11.27 13.19 -17.53
CA LYS A 699 12.07 14.34 -18.02
C LYS A 699 12.52 15.28 -16.90
N ALA A 700 11.75 15.38 -15.82
CA ALA A 700 12.06 16.23 -14.67
C ALA A 700 13.20 15.69 -13.79
N GLY A 701 13.54 14.40 -13.88
CA GLY A 701 14.52 13.76 -12.98
C GLY A 701 14.04 12.52 -12.28
N GLY A 702 12.76 12.17 -12.41
CA GLY A 702 12.16 11.03 -11.75
C GLY A 702 12.74 9.71 -12.26
N ILE A 703 12.97 8.77 -11.35
CA ILE A 703 13.45 7.40 -11.61
C ILE A 703 12.25 6.44 -11.53
N ALA A 704 11.68 6.08 -12.68
CA ALA A 704 10.57 5.13 -12.75
C ALA A 704 11.07 3.69 -12.48
N LEU A 705 10.42 2.97 -11.57
CA LEU A 705 10.90 1.66 -11.07
C LEU A 705 10.07 0.45 -11.53
N GLY A 706 9.18 0.63 -12.50
CA GLY A 706 8.56 -0.49 -13.20
C GLY A 706 7.63 -1.31 -12.32
N ASP A 707 7.89 -2.61 -12.30
CA ASP A 707 7.19 -3.65 -11.54
C ASP A 707 7.79 -3.89 -10.15
N MET A 708 8.69 -3.03 -9.68
CA MET A 708 9.25 -3.13 -8.34
C MET A 708 8.21 -2.74 -7.29
N ILE A 709 8.02 -3.61 -6.28
CA ILE A 709 7.10 -3.37 -5.16
C ILE A 709 7.66 -2.35 -4.15
N LYS A 710 6.79 -1.76 -3.32
CA LYS A 710 7.13 -0.74 -2.32
C LYS A 710 8.24 -1.17 -1.37
N GLU A 711 8.14 -2.36 -0.83
CA GLU A 711 9.07 -2.96 0.13
C GLU A 711 10.47 -3.05 -0.46
N SER A 712 10.55 -3.53 -1.70
CA SER A 712 11.80 -3.73 -2.42
C SER A 712 12.40 -2.40 -2.89
N ALA A 713 11.58 -1.52 -3.48
CA ALA A 713 12.00 -0.21 -3.98
C ALA A 713 12.56 0.68 -2.88
N TYR A 714 11.90 0.69 -1.71
CA TYR A 714 12.37 1.47 -0.57
C TYR A 714 13.73 0.96 -0.08
N GLN A 715 13.86 -0.35 0.15
CA GLN A 715 15.12 -0.94 0.62
C GLN A 715 16.24 -0.82 -0.42
N LYS A 716 15.92 -0.92 -1.71
CA LYS A 716 16.89 -0.76 -2.79
C LYS A 716 17.38 0.68 -2.92
N LEU A 717 16.50 1.67 -2.70
CA LEU A 717 16.90 3.07 -2.73
C LEU A 717 17.85 3.39 -1.57
N CYS A 718 17.54 2.91 -0.36
CA CYS A 718 18.44 2.98 0.79
C CYS A 718 19.82 2.33 0.51
N PHE A 719 19.80 1.16 -0.16
CA PHE A 719 21.01 0.45 -0.61
C PHE A 719 21.81 1.26 -1.64
N ALA A 720 21.15 1.76 -2.69
CA ALA A 720 21.75 2.51 -3.78
C ALA A 720 22.40 3.81 -3.26
N MET A 721 21.69 4.54 -2.40
CA MET A 721 22.21 5.73 -1.73
C MET A 721 23.42 5.40 -0.85
N GLY A 722 23.36 4.29 -0.11
CA GLY A 722 24.48 3.81 0.70
C GLY A 722 25.76 3.54 -0.11
N ILE A 723 25.62 2.97 -1.32
CA ILE A 723 26.77 2.77 -2.23
C ILE A 723 27.24 4.11 -2.81
N ALA A 724 26.30 4.92 -3.32
CA ALA A 724 26.61 6.19 -3.95
C ALA A 724 27.34 7.14 -2.97
N ASN A 725 26.97 7.12 -1.69
CA ASN A 725 27.59 7.91 -0.65
C ASN A 725 29.04 7.52 -0.33
N LYS A 726 29.47 6.29 -0.65
CA LYS A 726 30.87 5.85 -0.54
C LYS A 726 31.73 6.26 -1.72
N GLN A 727 31.13 6.64 -2.85
CA GLN A 727 31.88 7.07 -4.02
C GLN A 727 32.31 8.53 -3.84
N HIS A 728 33.63 8.74 -3.70
CA HIS A 728 34.21 10.06 -3.55
C HIS A 728 34.32 10.77 -4.91
N GLY A 729 34.13 12.09 -4.93
CA GLY A 729 34.31 12.91 -6.14
C GLY A 729 33.10 13.00 -7.06
N LEU A 730 32.02 12.26 -6.81
CA LEU A 730 30.76 12.42 -7.56
C LEU A 730 30.10 13.76 -7.21
N SER A 731 29.82 14.58 -8.23
CA SER A 731 28.87 15.69 -8.13
C SER A 731 27.47 15.20 -7.77
N GLY A 732 26.59 16.11 -7.36
CA GLY A 732 25.20 15.78 -7.03
C GLY A 732 24.45 15.11 -8.20
N ARG A 733 24.67 15.58 -9.44
CA ARG A 733 24.07 14.98 -10.64
C ARG A 733 24.63 13.60 -10.95
N GLU A 734 25.95 13.42 -10.89
CA GLU A 734 26.58 12.10 -11.09
C GLU A 734 26.12 11.10 -10.03
N ARG A 735 25.88 11.55 -8.80
CA ARG A 735 25.30 10.72 -7.73
C ARG A 735 23.89 10.24 -8.06
N ILE A 736 23.02 11.12 -8.56
CA ILE A 736 21.66 10.75 -8.98
C ILE A 736 21.71 9.74 -10.14
N GLU A 737 22.60 9.96 -11.10
CA GLU A 737 22.85 9.03 -12.19
C GLU A 737 23.30 7.65 -11.73
N PHE A 738 24.24 7.64 -10.79
CA PHE A 738 24.75 6.43 -10.19
C PHE A 738 23.67 5.66 -9.42
N VAL A 739 22.84 6.36 -8.64
CA VAL A 739 21.66 5.78 -7.96
C VAL A 739 20.69 5.22 -8.99
N ARG A 740 20.35 5.98 -10.03
CA ARG A 740 19.46 5.55 -11.11
C ARG A 740 19.93 4.25 -11.76
N LYS A 741 21.22 4.16 -12.08
CA LYS A 741 21.82 2.96 -12.65
C LYS A 741 21.69 1.73 -11.75
N ILE A 742 21.91 1.88 -10.44
CA ILE A 742 21.70 0.79 -9.47
C ILE A 742 20.22 0.39 -9.43
N MET A 743 19.31 1.37 -9.39
CA MET A 743 17.87 1.11 -9.35
C MET A 743 17.38 0.35 -10.60
N HIS A 744 17.95 0.61 -11.78
CA HIS A 744 17.70 -0.10 -13.06
C HIS A 744 18.68 -1.27 -13.33
N THR A 745 19.24 -1.86 -12.28
CA THR A 745 19.99 -3.11 -12.37
C THR A 745 19.25 -4.18 -11.59
N ASN A 746 18.86 -5.29 -12.20
CA ASN A 746 18.25 -6.41 -11.49
C ASN A 746 19.30 -7.13 -10.63
N LEU A 747 19.18 -7.01 -9.30
CA LEU A 747 20.14 -7.58 -8.36
C LEU A 747 19.71 -8.94 -7.84
N CYS A 748 18.42 -9.10 -7.54
CA CYS A 748 17.84 -10.19 -6.76
C CYS A 748 16.49 -10.70 -7.31
N GLY A 749 16.04 -10.21 -8.47
CA GLY A 749 14.74 -10.54 -9.07
C GLY A 749 13.65 -9.50 -8.78
N GLU A 750 13.99 -8.34 -8.25
CA GLU A 750 13.06 -7.27 -7.87
C GLU A 750 12.42 -6.51 -9.03
N ILE A 751 13.01 -6.60 -10.23
CA ILE A 751 12.60 -5.84 -11.42
C ILE A 751 12.93 -6.66 -12.66
N SER A 752 12.09 -6.61 -13.69
CA SER A 752 12.34 -7.36 -14.93
C SER A 752 13.56 -6.81 -15.72
N GLU A 753 14.35 -7.70 -16.33
CA GLU A 753 15.49 -7.30 -17.16
C GLU A 753 15.06 -6.51 -18.40
N GLN A 754 13.93 -6.89 -19.01
CA GLN A 754 13.35 -6.16 -20.15
C GLN A 754 13.05 -4.71 -19.78
N TYR A 755 12.54 -4.46 -18.57
CA TYR A 755 12.30 -3.11 -18.10
C TYR A 755 13.62 -2.37 -17.85
N CYS A 756 14.62 -3.03 -17.25
CA CYS A 756 15.95 -2.43 -17.04
C CYS A 756 16.60 -1.99 -18.37
N GLU A 757 16.51 -2.80 -19.42
CA GLU A 757 17.02 -2.47 -20.75
C GLU A 757 16.28 -1.28 -21.38
N ARG A 758 14.94 -1.27 -21.30
CA ARG A 758 14.12 -0.14 -21.76
C ARG A 758 14.48 1.14 -21.00
N ALA A 759 14.64 1.06 -19.68
CA ALA A 759 15.04 2.18 -18.83
C ALA A 759 16.39 2.74 -19.26
N ARG A 760 17.42 1.88 -19.44
CA ARG A 760 18.75 2.30 -19.90
C ARG A 760 18.69 3.05 -21.22
N THR A 761 17.85 2.61 -22.16
CA THR A 761 17.69 3.27 -23.45
C THR A 761 17.01 4.63 -23.32
N ILE A 762 15.91 4.72 -22.58
CA ILE A 762 15.14 5.95 -22.44
C ILE A 762 15.91 7.02 -21.68
N TYR A 763 16.56 6.65 -20.57
CA TYR A 763 17.30 7.58 -19.74
C TYR A 763 18.65 8.01 -20.35
N LYS A 764 19.10 7.38 -21.44
CA LYS A 764 20.37 7.68 -22.08
C LYS A 764 20.35 9.13 -22.60
N GLY A 765 21.27 9.96 -22.09
CA GLY A 765 21.44 11.34 -22.54
C GLY A 765 20.41 12.35 -22.01
N ILE A 766 19.56 11.98 -21.04
CA ILE A 766 18.61 12.94 -20.44
C ILE A 766 19.25 13.77 -19.32
N PHE A 767 20.07 13.16 -18.45
CA PHE A 767 20.49 13.79 -17.19
C PHE A 767 22.01 14.06 -17.07
N ALA A 768 22.84 13.26 -17.73
CA ALA A 768 24.29 13.50 -17.81
C ALA A 768 24.84 13.05 -19.16
N GLU A 769 25.92 13.71 -19.60
CA GLU A 769 26.70 13.32 -20.78
C GLU A 769 27.44 11.98 -20.54
N VAL A 770 27.75 11.68 -19.28
CA VAL A 770 28.43 10.46 -18.86
C VAL A 770 27.55 9.72 -17.83
N SER A 771 27.11 8.52 -18.18
CA SER A 771 26.43 7.60 -17.26
C SER A 771 27.40 6.51 -16.83
N PRO A 772 27.37 6.07 -15.54
CA PRO A 772 28.23 5.00 -15.08
C PRO A 772 27.93 3.69 -15.81
N THR A 773 29.00 3.00 -16.18
CA THR A 773 28.99 1.68 -16.82
C THR A 773 28.54 0.59 -15.84
N ASP A 774 28.09 -0.55 -16.38
CA ASP A 774 27.76 -1.72 -15.57
C ASP A 774 28.98 -2.22 -14.76
N GLU A 775 30.19 -2.06 -15.33
CA GLU A 775 31.45 -2.41 -14.68
C GLU A 775 31.77 -1.49 -13.50
N GLU A 776 31.58 -0.17 -13.64
CA GLU A 776 31.77 0.79 -12.55
C GLU A 776 30.80 0.54 -11.40
N VAL A 777 29.52 0.27 -11.68
CA VAL A 777 28.55 -0.10 -10.65
C VAL A 777 28.93 -1.41 -9.98
N SER A 778 29.32 -2.43 -10.75
CA SER A 778 29.73 -3.72 -10.21
C SER A 778 30.98 -3.60 -9.33
N LYS A 779 31.95 -2.79 -9.77
CA LYS A 779 33.18 -2.47 -9.02
C LYS A 779 32.85 -1.73 -7.73
N ALA A 780 32.00 -0.71 -7.78
CA ALA A 780 31.59 0.05 -6.61
C ALA A 780 30.84 -0.82 -5.58
N ILE A 781 29.95 -1.72 -6.03
CA ILE A 781 29.33 -2.72 -5.15
C ILE A 781 30.40 -3.62 -4.53
N ALA A 782 31.41 -4.04 -5.31
CA ALA A 782 32.47 -4.90 -4.84
C ALA A 782 33.42 -4.24 -3.84
N GLU A 783 33.76 -2.97 -4.05
CA GLU A 783 34.59 -2.16 -3.14
C GLU A 783 33.84 -1.80 -1.87
N ALA A 784 32.51 -1.68 -1.95
CA ALA A 784 31.69 -1.37 -0.80
C ALA A 784 31.47 -2.56 0.16
N LYS A 785 31.90 -3.78 -0.21
CA LYS A 785 31.80 -5.00 0.61
C LYS A 785 32.55 -4.85 1.94
N GLU A 786 32.01 -5.42 3.00
CA GLU A 786 32.78 -5.67 4.22
C GLU A 786 33.67 -6.90 4.03
N THR A 787 34.96 -6.80 4.37
CA THR A 787 35.85 -7.96 4.41
C THR A 787 35.54 -8.85 5.63
N PRO A 788 35.48 -10.19 5.47
CA PRO A 788 35.15 -11.12 6.55
C PRO A 788 36.00 -10.95 7.83
N ASP A 789 37.25 -10.51 7.71
CA ASP A 789 38.15 -10.31 8.85
C ASP A 789 37.75 -9.14 9.77
N LYS A 790 36.97 -8.17 9.27
CA LYS A 790 36.41 -7.09 10.11
C LYS A 790 35.19 -7.55 10.93
N ILE A 791 34.53 -8.65 10.52
CA ILE A 791 33.35 -9.21 11.20
C ILE A 791 33.71 -9.82 12.57
N LYS A 792 34.96 -10.25 12.77
CA LYS A 792 35.46 -10.80 14.04
C LYS A 792 35.85 -9.76 15.10
N LYS A 793 36.08 -8.49 14.71
CA LYS A 793 36.62 -7.44 15.60
C LYS A 793 35.59 -6.44 16.11
N GLY A 794 34.32 -6.55 15.71
CA GLY A 794 33.24 -5.62 16.07
C GLY A 794 32.54 -5.87 17.40
N THR A 795 32.89 -6.92 18.13
CA THR A 795 32.38 -7.20 19.49
C THR A 795 33.33 -6.60 20.54
N LYS A 796 33.18 -5.31 20.80
CA LYS A 796 33.53 -4.70 22.10
C LYS A 796 32.53 -3.63 22.45
#